data_AF-A0AAD1UEI4-F1
#
_entry.id   AF-A0AAD1UEI4-F1
#
_cell.length_a   1.000
_cell.length_b   1.000
_cell.length_c   1.000
_cell.angle_alpha   90.00
_cell.angle_beta   90.00
_cell.angle_gamma   90.00
#
_symmetry.space_group_name_H-M   'P 1'
#
loop_
_entity.id
_entity.type
_entity.pdbx_description
1 polymer ?
#
loop_
_entity_poly.entity_id
_entity_poly.type
_entity_poly.pdbx_seq_one_letter_code
_entity_poly.pdbx_strand_id
1 'polypeptide(L)'
;MEESKIETQNTSGLGSLDTDLLEQAKEMDFPFKENTGKGKSLIRIVRVDNPVFRNISCVDVSINASGPEEDRIYALHPEFEKNIRRGNTYLETYDRYDPNLFKETICARKGLMKFYDLKVEYCLDDTRFLNISTKKNIKSKEAMTIESNLRNYIFAKAIDELNKDAYIEVIKSLKINGENAQISWVQQESAWCIASKNVGILANRVEDLKRYPHEEGSRYKYALKIAHCWFKIIKKLGGKKISFAKLQKTLSGKTLVGEYVGNQKEQHIVKYNKETIIFYAVTENNSSKNCLLPEESYKIFKEFDLECAPVETIGTFDCIDSLSEALMHEYDNVAAGSIQNEEEGAVIYMVSRGIKDEQVISLCKLKSIEYRIFRKLREKLRNFWKKHENAPGWTPALKEQYDQTYDKFVKECKDLIKDKKFPQGLKFYESFADRAFIATLKNPKFYQNLVERYATFLQDITKGMEEDHTLFVSRVFEKNDKKSYVRPKSIKADNSSWKKRKINSSYFGPKSMKEEIKESQKNLKKSQTSIRNNKADKEDKTKKITKSSHKENREKEEVKKIEKVEKNHQRESKNSMRKNPPSNPTEQKTHHIQESKSYSSAKPSQARQTHHKQPETHQSEIKQCKSLTFLLPMTIPGTGKTALKQAIAEQLESSDSQIKLLHLSSDDIRAELIEARMQELGEDRDTAFSVTAKPAKTQFDQRLSEIVTEVIQDNDHTGFAVFIDKNILPNQFSGLKKQLTDFTRRLTAEDVQSSITLLLPHCKQALSFRTASRDAPNNSHPFSYNYLLQAYMRCCHRQDHPTIQRSGDPLKEVRISCGFFKQFAATEFSEQAGKIVCTDRATGAELQFDNKVEVSFTEESHEFQPPQAFIDVVDQIVSADQKELEDDRLYQQFYECVKFYQKLFNFESGKCNTVDALNVINSIPSKGPLIQKKATVPTQVTASSPAPTKKPNKLVPQVETLTETVTNTTSQNFQKSSYSTKQEENNDGLEEEEEKIPMTKKAPTEPEYDDDGFKIVSEKDHTKVIDKQKKYEEKEKAKAESKAKSKPKRGSNRNRQGHRGSYRGGRRGGRTPGRPNPSTRGSRQGGMARW
;
A
#
# COMPACT_ATOMS: atom_id res chain seq x y z
N MET A 1 -1.54 -62.07 7.59
CA MET A 1 -2.20 -61.90 8.91
C MET A 1 -2.37 -60.42 9.09
N GLU A 2 -3.63 -60.02 9.15
CA GLU A 2 -4.19 -58.73 8.77
C GLU A 2 -4.05 -57.62 9.80
N GLU A 3 -4.22 -56.41 9.25
CA GLU A 3 -4.40 -55.10 9.86
C GLU A 3 -5.40 -55.08 11.04
N SER A 4 -5.07 -54.31 12.08
CA SER A 4 -6.08 -53.71 12.97
C SER A 4 -6.03 -52.19 12.84
N LYS A 5 -6.90 -51.66 11.98
CA LYS A 5 -7.32 -50.26 11.96
C LYS A 5 -8.13 -49.97 13.23
N ILE A 6 -7.74 -48.93 13.98
CA ILE A 6 -8.62 -48.29 14.96
C ILE A 6 -9.03 -46.95 14.35
N GLU A 7 -10.31 -46.85 13.99
CA GLU A 7 -11.01 -45.63 13.66
C GLU A 7 -11.12 -44.72 14.90
N THR A 8 -10.58 -43.51 14.83
CA THR A 8 -11.04 -42.40 15.68
C THR A 8 -12.03 -41.56 14.89
N GLN A 9 -13.30 -41.69 15.27
CA GLN A 9 -14.43 -40.91 14.77
C GLN A 9 -14.40 -39.46 15.28
N ASN A 10 -14.70 -38.53 14.36
CA ASN A 10 -15.49 -37.32 14.53
C ASN A 10 -15.31 -36.45 15.79
N THR A 11 -14.52 -35.38 15.65
CA THR A 11 -14.81 -34.07 16.27
C THR A 11 -14.99 -33.02 15.18
N SER A 12 -16.13 -33.07 14.49
CA SER A 12 -16.63 -31.98 13.65
C SER A 12 -17.28 -30.91 14.54
N GLY A 13 -16.67 -29.73 14.62
CA GLY A 13 -17.35 -28.53 15.13
C GLY A 13 -16.51 -27.63 16.03
N LEU A 14 -15.48 -26.98 15.48
CA LEU A 14 -14.96 -25.67 15.90
C LEU A 14 -13.96 -25.21 14.83
N GLY A 15 -14.24 -24.06 14.19
CA GLY A 15 -13.59 -23.61 12.96
C GLY A 15 -12.09 -23.30 13.10
N SER A 16 -11.30 -23.86 12.18
CA SER A 16 -9.83 -23.78 12.06
C SER A 16 -9.30 -22.58 11.26
N LEU A 17 -10.05 -21.48 11.17
CA LEU A 17 -9.72 -20.36 10.27
C LEU A 17 -8.42 -19.60 10.61
N ASP A 18 -7.85 -19.78 11.81
CA ASP A 18 -6.62 -19.08 12.24
C ASP A 18 -5.34 -19.98 12.20
N THR A 19 -5.45 -21.32 12.31
CA THR A 19 -4.31 -22.23 12.04
C THR A 19 -3.94 -22.18 10.56
N ASP A 20 -4.99 -22.11 9.74
CA ASP A 20 -4.92 -21.80 8.32
C ASP A 20 -4.20 -20.48 8.05
N LEU A 21 -4.04 -19.52 8.96
CA LEU A 21 -3.30 -18.28 8.61
C LEU A 21 -1.79 -18.42 8.68
N LEU A 22 -1.28 -19.26 9.59
CA LEU A 22 0.15 -19.57 9.63
C LEU A 22 0.50 -20.54 8.50
N GLU A 23 -0.43 -21.42 8.12
CA GLU A 23 -0.30 -22.34 6.99
C GLU A 23 -0.59 -21.67 5.65
N GLN A 24 -1.66 -20.88 5.47
CA GLN A 24 -1.89 -20.00 4.31
C GLN A 24 -0.79 -18.95 4.18
N ALA A 25 -0.19 -18.44 5.25
CA ALA A 25 1.01 -17.61 5.10
C ALA A 25 2.18 -18.40 4.49
N LYS A 26 2.26 -19.71 4.73
CA LYS A 26 3.24 -20.64 4.12
C LYS A 26 2.82 -21.15 2.73
N GLU A 27 1.52 -21.30 2.45
CA GLU A 27 0.93 -21.87 1.21
C GLU A 27 0.55 -20.81 0.18
N MET A 28 0.24 -19.57 0.59
CA MET A 28 0.20 -18.44 -0.33
C MET A 28 1.61 -18.32 -0.90
N ASP A 29 1.74 -18.56 -2.20
CA ASP A 29 2.94 -18.66 -3.04
C ASP A 29 3.79 -17.35 -3.10
N PHE A 30 3.85 -16.62 -2.00
CA PHE A 30 4.80 -15.57 -1.74
C PHE A 30 6.14 -16.22 -1.39
N PRO A 31 7.27 -15.74 -1.93
CA PRO A 31 8.58 -16.35 -1.69
C PRO A 31 8.95 -16.27 -0.20
N PHE A 32 8.58 -17.31 0.55
CA PHE A 32 8.98 -17.60 1.91
C PHE A 32 10.40 -18.14 1.85
N LYS A 33 11.37 -17.24 1.61
CA LYS A 33 12.77 -17.61 1.77
C LYS A 33 13.08 -17.62 3.26
N GLU A 34 13.04 -18.80 3.86
CA GLU A 34 13.87 -19.07 5.03
C GLU A 34 15.30 -18.65 4.70
N ASN A 35 15.91 -18.00 5.69
CA ASN A 35 16.97 -17.00 5.58
C ASN A 35 18.29 -17.55 4.97
N THR A 36 18.29 -17.88 3.68
CA THR A 36 19.41 -18.54 2.99
C THR A 36 19.89 -17.82 1.71
N GLY A 37 19.24 -16.73 1.24
CA GLY A 37 19.78 -15.96 0.10
C GLY A 37 18.99 -14.74 -0.38
N LYS A 38 19.45 -13.55 0.01
CA LYS A 38 19.29 -12.19 -0.58
C LYS A 38 17.89 -11.61 -0.91
N GLY A 39 16.78 -12.25 -0.56
CA GLY A 39 15.44 -11.61 -0.50
C GLY A 39 14.96 -11.51 0.94
N LYS A 40 14.65 -10.30 1.46
CA LYS A 40 14.02 -10.16 2.78
C LYS A 40 12.53 -10.50 2.65
N SER A 41 12.03 -11.46 3.43
CA SER A 41 10.58 -11.71 3.54
C SER A 41 9.83 -10.44 3.93
N LEU A 42 8.64 -10.22 3.33
CA LEU A 42 7.73 -9.12 3.65
C LEU A 42 7.13 -9.24 5.05
N ILE A 43 7.03 -10.47 5.57
CA ILE A 43 6.48 -10.76 6.89
C ILE A 43 7.63 -11.11 7.82
N ARG A 44 7.65 -10.45 8.98
CA ARG A 44 8.57 -10.74 10.08
C ARG A 44 7.81 -11.54 11.14
N ILE A 45 8.18 -12.81 11.27
CA ILE A 45 7.75 -13.70 12.35
C ILE A 45 8.91 -13.79 13.35
N VAL A 46 8.62 -13.59 14.63
CA VAL A 46 9.61 -13.79 15.68
C VAL A 46 9.05 -14.67 16.77
N ARG A 47 9.48 -15.94 16.74
CA ARG A 47 9.20 -16.95 17.76
C ARG A 47 10.21 -16.83 18.90
N VAL A 48 9.74 -16.81 20.14
CA VAL A 48 10.58 -16.85 21.35
C VAL A 48 9.91 -17.69 22.41
N ASP A 49 10.67 -18.60 23.03
CA ASP A 49 10.19 -19.39 24.14
C ASP A 49 9.85 -18.50 25.34
N ASN A 50 8.74 -18.80 25.99
CA ASN A 50 8.27 -18.01 27.10
C ASN A 50 9.09 -18.31 28.36
N PRO A 51 9.74 -17.31 29.00
CA PRO A 51 10.58 -17.56 30.17
C PRO A 51 9.79 -17.88 31.45
N VAL A 52 8.47 -17.66 31.44
CA VAL A 52 7.57 -17.94 32.56
C VAL A 52 6.96 -19.33 32.41
N PHE A 53 6.50 -19.67 31.20
CA PHE A 53 5.78 -20.91 30.88
C PHE A 53 6.59 -21.76 29.90
N ARG A 54 7.25 -22.81 30.41
CA ARG A 54 8.22 -23.61 29.64
C ARG A 54 7.66 -24.34 28.41
N ASN A 55 6.35 -24.61 28.39
CA ASN A 55 5.67 -25.32 27.31
C ASN A 55 4.94 -24.36 26.35
N ILE A 56 5.35 -23.09 26.30
CA ILE A 56 4.72 -22.06 25.46
C ILE A 56 5.80 -21.26 24.75
N SER A 57 5.62 -21.07 23.45
CA SER A 57 6.41 -20.12 22.66
C SER A 57 5.51 -18.97 22.20
N CYS A 58 5.98 -17.74 22.38
CA CYS A 58 5.31 -16.54 21.89
C CYS A 58 5.77 -16.25 20.46
N VAL A 59 4.82 -16.14 19.53
CA VAL A 59 5.07 -15.84 18.11
C VAL A 59 4.52 -14.46 17.79
N ASP A 60 5.41 -13.46 17.70
CA ASP A 60 5.05 -12.12 17.27
C ASP A 60 5.10 -12.02 15.73
N VAL A 61 3.99 -11.58 15.12
CA VAL A 61 3.87 -11.44 13.65
C VAL A 61 3.70 -9.97 13.27
N SER A 62 4.48 -9.52 12.29
CA SER A 62 4.46 -8.13 11.80
C SER A 62 4.93 -8.03 10.36
N ILE A 63 4.70 -6.89 9.69
CA ILE A 63 5.32 -6.60 8.39
C ILE A 63 6.79 -6.20 8.61
N ASN A 64 7.69 -6.72 7.79
CA ASN A 64 9.13 -6.43 7.79
C ASN A 64 9.46 -5.11 7.07
N ALA A 65 8.67 -4.07 7.35
CA ALA A 65 8.85 -2.74 6.83
C ALA A 65 8.50 -1.70 7.90
N SER A 66 8.89 -0.45 7.65
CA SER A 66 8.55 0.66 8.54
C SER A 66 8.28 1.93 7.76
N GLY A 67 7.48 2.82 8.34
CA GLY A 67 7.20 4.12 7.75
C GLY A 67 6.43 4.01 6.43
N PRO A 68 6.80 4.78 5.39
CA PRO A 68 6.07 4.79 4.12
C PRO A 68 6.02 3.43 3.42
N GLU A 69 7.04 2.58 3.57
CA GLU A 69 7.03 1.25 2.94
C GLU A 69 6.07 0.29 3.64
N GLU A 70 5.95 0.37 4.98
CA GLU A 70 4.91 -0.35 5.73
C GLU A 70 3.52 0.09 5.23
N ASP A 71 3.30 1.40 5.05
CA ASP A 71 2.04 1.94 4.54
C ASP A 71 1.75 1.45 3.11
N ARG A 72 2.77 1.43 2.25
CA ARG A 72 2.67 0.94 0.87
C ARG A 72 2.28 -0.53 0.82
N ILE A 73 2.93 -1.38 1.62
CA ILE A 73 2.65 -2.82 1.66
C ILE A 73 1.19 -3.07 2.08
N TYR A 74 0.72 -2.45 3.17
CA TYR A 74 -0.68 -2.61 3.58
C TYR A 74 -1.68 -2.05 2.57
N ALA A 75 -1.34 -0.97 1.87
CA ALA A 75 -2.22 -0.38 0.85
C ALA A 75 -2.32 -1.25 -0.42
N LEU A 76 -1.27 -2.01 -0.74
CA LEU A 76 -1.22 -2.90 -1.91
C LEU A 76 -1.76 -4.31 -1.63
N HIS A 77 -1.78 -4.72 -0.36
CA HIS A 77 -2.13 -6.08 0.08
C HIS A 77 -3.26 -6.08 1.12
N PRO A 78 -4.54 -5.96 0.71
CA PRO A 78 -5.70 -5.97 1.62
C PRO A 78 -5.82 -7.23 2.49
N GLU A 79 -5.23 -8.35 2.07
CA GLU A 79 -5.11 -9.58 2.84
C GLU A 79 -4.27 -9.38 4.11
N PHE A 80 -3.20 -8.59 4.04
CA PHE A 80 -2.37 -8.29 5.21
C PHE A 80 -3.09 -7.41 6.22
N GLU A 81 -4.00 -6.53 5.78
CA GLU A 81 -4.84 -5.74 6.68
C GLU A 81 -5.67 -6.64 7.61
N LYS A 82 -6.30 -7.68 7.05
CA LYS A 82 -7.18 -8.59 7.80
C LYS A 82 -6.40 -9.48 8.76
N ASN A 83 -5.26 -9.97 8.29
CA ASN A 83 -4.57 -11.09 8.92
C ASN A 83 -3.37 -10.64 9.75
N ILE A 84 -2.60 -9.67 9.28
CA ILE A 84 -1.37 -9.18 9.93
C ILE A 84 -1.64 -7.79 10.48
N ARG A 85 -2.34 -7.72 11.61
CA ARG A 85 -2.69 -6.44 12.21
C ARG A 85 -1.49 -5.78 12.87
N ARG A 86 -1.67 -4.53 13.28
CA ARG A 86 -0.62 -3.74 13.94
C ARG A 86 -0.47 -4.18 15.41
N GLY A 87 0.06 -5.38 15.59
CA GLY A 87 0.29 -6.06 16.86
C GLY A 87 -0.43 -7.40 16.96
N ASN A 88 0.15 -8.44 16.37
CA ASN A 88 -0.31 -9.81 16.56
C ASN A 88 0.68 -10.56 17.48
N THR A 89 0.15 -11.31 18.43
CA THR A 89 0.94 -12.31 19.17
C THR A 89 0.11 -13.58 19.26
N TYR A 90 0.69 -14.67 18.75
CA TYR A 90 0.16 -16.01 18.90
C TYR A 90 0.95 -16.75 19.97
N LEU A 91 0.32 -17.73 20.62
CA LEU A 91 0.97 -18.67 21.51
C LEU A 91 0.93 -20.03 20.85
N GLU A 92 2.09 -20.63 20.66
CA GLU A 92 2.20 -22.04 20.33
C GLU A 92 2.37 -22.79 21.66
N THR A 93 1.40 -23.64 21.97
CA THR A 93 1.43 -24.44 23.19
C THR A 93 1.92 -25.84 22.87
N TYR A 94 2.68 -26.41 23.80
CA TYR A 94 3.26 -27.73 23.70
C TYR A 94 2.81 -28.59 24.87
N ASP A 95 2.91 -29.91 24.72
CA ASP A 95 2.65 -30.82 25.81
C ASP A 95 3.60 -30.58 26.99
N ARG A 96 3.06 -30.72 28.21
CA ARG A 96 3.84 -30.46 29.44
C ARG A 96 4.84 -31.57 29.72
N TYR A 97 4.55 -32.78 29.26
CA TYR A 97 5.39 -33.96 29.40
C TYR A 97 6.30 -34.16 28.19
N ASP A 98 5.84 -33.76 26.99
CA ASP A 98 6.68 -33.69 25.79
C ASP A 98 6.73 -32.27 25.19
N PRO A 99 7.77 -31.48 25.48
CA PRO A 99 7.89 -30.12 24.96
C PRO A 99 8.05 -30.05 23.44
N ASN A 100 8.27 -31.18 22.75
CA ASN A 100 8.33 -31.24 21.29
C ASN A 100 6.96 -31.51 20.66
N LEU A 101 5.98 -31.97 21.44
CA LEU A 101 4.64 -32.27 20.96
C LEU A 101 3.81 -30.98 20.93
N PHE A 102 3.71 -30.37 19.76
CA PHE A 102 2.83 -29.23 19.49
C PHE A 102 1.37 -29.58 19.76
N LYS A 103 0.64 -28.70 20.46
CA LYS A 103 -0.79 -28.87 20.77
C LYS A 103 -1.67 -27.98 19.92
N GLU A 104 -1.53 -26.67 20.08
CA GLU A 104 -2.38 -25.70 19.42
C GLU A 104 -1.71 -24.33 19.27
N THR A 105 -2.27 -23.52 18.38
CA THR A 105 -1.93 -22.10 18.23
C THR A 105 -3.09 -21.24 18.70
N ILE A 106 -2.85 -20.38 19.69
CA ILE A 106 -3.86 -19.47 20.25
C ILE A 106 -3.54 -18.04 19.82
N CYS A 107 -4.51 -17.33 19.24
CA CYS A 107 -4.42 -15.88 19.04
C CYS A 107 -4.56 -15.16 20.38
N ALA A 108 -3.46 -15.02 21.12
CA ALA A 108 -3.47 -14.36 22.41
C ALA A 108 -3.78 -12.87 22.29
N ARG A 109 -3.37 -12.23 21.19
CA ARG A 109 -3.54 -10.80 20.97
C ARG A 109 -3.68 -10.47 19.49
N LYS A 110 -4.67 -9.63 19.17
CA LYS A 110 -4.88 -9.07 17.83
C LYS A 110 -5.12 -7.57 17.92
N GLY A 111 -4.17 -6.77 17.45
CA GLY A 111 -4.27 -5.30 17.45
C GLY A 111 -5.30 -4.74 16.48
N LEU A 112 -5.30 -3.42 16.30
CA LEU A 112 -6.10 -2.77 15.25
C LEU A 112 -5.50 -3.01 13.86
N MET A 113 -6.37 -3.01 12.84
CA MET A 113 -5.94 -2.94 11.44
C MET A 113 -5.08 -1.70 11.19
N LYS A 114 -4.30 -1.70 10.11
CA LYS A 114 -3.49 -0.55 9.75
C LYS A 114 -4.37 0.58 9.20
N PHE A 115 -4.41 1.71 9.88
CA PHE A 115 -5.11 2.90 9.40
C PHE A 115 -4.17 4.08 9.13
N TYR A 116 -4.59 5.01 8.27
CA TYR A 116 -3.75 6.03 7.64
C TYR A 116 -4.14 7.46 8.02
N ASP A 117 -3.27 8.40 7.70
CA ASP A 117 -3.56 9.83 7.88
C ASP A 117 -4.57 10.27 6.79
N LEU A 118 -5.67 10.93 7.19
CA LEU A 118 -6.57 11.56 6.25
C LEU A 118 -5.90 12.82 5.70
N LYS A 119 -5.84 12.95 4.38
CA LYS A 119 -5.30 14.12 3.69
C LYS A 119 -6.45 15.00 3.18
N VAL A 120 -6.21 16.31 3.10
CA VAL A 120 -7.20 17.27 2.58
C VAL A 120 -7.62 16.88 1.18
N GLU A 121 -6.63 16.50 0.37
CA GLU A 121 -6.77 16.08 -1.02
C GLU A 121 -7.63 14.84 -1.19
N TYR A 122 -8.01 14.12 -0.11
CA TYR A 122 -8.92 12.98 -0.21
C TYR A 122 -10.38 13.39 -0.07
N CYS A 123 -10.64 14.56 0.52
CA CYS A 123 -11.98 15.10 0.78
C CYS A 123 -12.44 16.11 -0.30
N LEU A 124 -11.55 16.57 -1.19
CA LEU A 124 -11.85 17.56 -2.22
C LEU A 124 -12.67 16.99 -3.38
N ASP A 125 -13.63 17.77 -3.86
CA ASP A 125 -14.61 17.46 -4.92
C ASP A 125 -14.02 16.75 -6.13
N ASP A 126 -12.98 17.33 -6.73
CA ASP A 126 -12.33 16.84 -7.95
C ASP A 126 -11.70 15.44 -7.76
N THR A 127 -11.45 15.06 -6.51
CA THR A 127 -10.86 13.77 -6.15
C THR A 127 -11.88 12.76 -5.63
N ARG A 128 -13.10 13.20 -5.27
CA ARG A 128 -14.15 12.34 -4.70
C ARG A 128 -14.52 11.16 -5.62
N PHE A 129 -14.48 11.37 -6.92
CA PHE A 129 -14.91 10.37 -7.92
C PHE A 129 -13.77 9.69 -8.68
N LEU A 130 -12.52 10.05 -8.41
CA LEU A 130 -11.40 9.72 -9.30
C LEU A 130 -11.08 8.21 -9.45
N ASN A 131 -11.75 7.27 -8.76
CA ASN A 131 -11.39 5.84 -8.85
C ASN A 131 -12.45 4.76 -8.47
N ILE A 132 -13.73 5.07 -8.27
CA ILE A 132 -14.67 4.06 -7.71
C ILE A 132 -15.78 3.61 -8.68
N SER A 133 -16.35 4.50 -9.50
CA SER A 133 -17.46 4.14 -10.40
C SER A 133 -17.05 3.66 -11.79
N THR A 134 -15.82 3.90 -12.23
CA THR A 134 -15.33 3.54 -13.57
C THR A 134 -14.31 2.39 -13.54
N LYS A 135 -14.57 1.34 -12.74
CA LYS A 135 -13.84 0.07 -12.84
C LYS A 135 -13.83 -0.54 -14.26
N LYS A 136 -14.69 -0.06 -15.17
CA LYS A 136 -14.76 -0.52 -16.56
C LYS A 136 -13.83 0.19 -17.55
N ASN A 137 -13.23 1.36 -17.23
CA ASN A 137 -12.49 2.15 -18.25
C ASN A 137 -11.12 2.73 -17.81
N ILE A 138 -10.64 2.47 -16.59
CA ILE A 138 -9.28 2.92 -16.19
C ILE A 138 -8.27 1.83 -16.61
N LYS A 139 -7.88 1.82 -17.90
CA LYS A 139 -6.88 0.89 -18.44
C LYS A 139 -5.43 1.28 -18.11
N SER A 140 -5.15 2.47 -17.56
CA SER A 140 -3.81 2.81 -17.06
C SER A 140 -3.65 2.38 -15.60
N LYS A 141 -3.36 1.09 -15.37
CA LYS A 141 -3.01 0.54 -14.05
C LYS A 141 -1.81 1.26 -13.39
N GLU A 142 -1.03 2.05 -14.13
CA GLU A 142 0.12 2.80 -13.61
C GLU A 142 -0.22 4.10 -12.87
N ALA A 143 -1.45 4.60 -12.94
CA ALA A 143 -1.85 5.81 -12.22
C ALA A 143 -2.59 5.54 -10.89
N MET A 144 -2.67 4.28 -10.43
CA MET A 144 -2.99 4.02 -9.02
C MET A 144 -1.75 4.32 -8.17
N THR A 145 -1.51 5.62 -7.99
CA THR A 145 -0.54 6.11 -7.02
C THR A 145 -0.85 5.50 -5.65
N ILE A 146 0.17 5.31 -4.81
CA ILE A 146 0.00 4.88 -3.40
C ILE A 146 -1.08 5.72 -2.72
N GLU A 147 -1.14 7.01 -3.05
CA GLU A 147 -2.15 7.96 -2.58
C GLU A 147 -3.59 7.55 -2.93
N SER A 148 -3.83 7.05 -4.14
CA SER A 148 -5.15 6.52 -4.54
C SER A 148 -5.54 5.29 -3.73
N ASN A 149 -4.60 4.37 -3.49
CA ASN A 149 -4.86 3.18 -2.69
C ASN A 149 -5.13 3.53 -1.22
N LEU A 150 -4.38 4.49 -0.65
CA LEU A 150 -4.62 5.00 0.70
C LEU A 150 -5.98 5.68 0.83
N ARG A 151 -6.37 6.48 -0.18
CA ARG A 151 -7.70 7.10 -0.23
C ARG A 151 -8.80 6.04 -0.31
N ASN A 152 -8.67 5.09 -1.22
CA ASN A 152 -9.64 4.01 -1.40
C ASN A 152 -9.74 3.15 -0.15
N TYR A 153 -8.63 2.91 0.55
CA TYR A 153 -8.66 2.24 1.85
C TYR A 153 -9.56 2.96 2.86
N ILE A 154 -9.45 4.29 2.94
CA ILE A 154 -10.25 5.09 3.88
C ILE A 154 -11.72 5.08 3.49
N PHE A 155 -12.05 5.29 2.21
CA PHE A 155 -13.41 5.61 1.78
C PHE A 155 -14.19 4.47 1.10
N ALA A 156 -13.55 3.46 0.51
CA ALA A 156 -14.24 2.48 -0.34
C ALA A 156 -15.36 1.75 0.42
N LYS A 157 -15.08 1.27 1.63
CA LYS A 157 -16.10 0.61 2.47
C LYS A 157 -17.25 1.56 2.84
N ALA A 158 -16.96 2.83 3.11
CA ALA A 158 -18.02 3.81 3.42
C ALA A 158 -18.92 4.07 2.20
N ILE A 159 -18.31 4.21 1.02
CA ILE A 159 -19.05 4.39 -0.24
C ILE A 159 -19.88 3.15 -0.57
N ASP A 160 -19.33 1.95 -0.40
CA ASP A 160 -20.05 0.70 -0.63
C ASP A 160 -21.26 0.54 0.29
N GLU A 161 -21.17 1.01 1.54
CA GLU A 161 -22.28 0.97 2.50
C GLU A 161 -23.33 2.05 2.22
N LEU A 162 -22.92 3.27 1.86
CA LEU A 162 -23.82 4.34 1.42
C LEU A 162 -24.62 3.92 0.17
N ASN A 163 -24.01 3.20 -0.76
CA ASN A 163 -24.68 2.65 -1.94
C ASN A 163 -25.71 1.55 -1.62
N LYS A 164 -25.73 1.04 -0.38
CA LYS A 164 -26.72 0.07 0.12
C LYS A 164 -27.78 0.75 1.00
N ASP A 165 -27.93 2.07 0.88
CA ASP A 165 -28.82 2.90 1.69
C ASP A 165 -28.54 2.82 3.21
N ALA A 166 -27.31 2.47 3.61
CA ALA A 166 -26.88 2.60 5.00
C ALA A 166 -26.43 4.03 5.29
N TYR A 167 -26.44 4.44 6.56
CA TYR A 167 -25.84 5.69 6.99
C TYR A 167 -24.50 5.44 7.71
N ILE A 168 -23.58 6.38 7.54
CA ILE A 168 -22.26 6.35 8.17
C ILE A 168 -22.26 7.32 9.34
N GLU A 169 -22.07 6.82 10.56
CA GLU A 169 -21.77 7.64 11.72
C GLU A 169 -20.26 7.89 11.80
N VAL A 170 -19.88 9.15 12.00
CA VAL A 170 -18.49 9.55 12.23
C VAL A 170 -18.29 9.85 13.71
N ILE A 171 -17.38 9.12 14.34
CA ILE A 171 -17.00 9.31 15.74
C ILE A 171 -15.54 9.74 15.80
N LYS A 172 -15.28 10.85 16.48
CA LYS A 172 -13.96 11.38 16.77
C LYS A 172 -13.50 10.87 18.13
N SER A 173 -12.26 10.41 18.22
CA SER A 173 -11.56 10.16 19.49
C SER A 173 -10.24 10.93 19.52
N LEU A 174 -9.83 11.42 20.70
CA LEU A 174 -8.54 12.09 20.85
C LEU A 174 -7.40 11.10 20.56
N LYS A 175 -6.45 11.52 19.72
CA LYS A 175 -5.27 10.72 19.43
C LYS A 175 -4.21 10.93 20.51
N ILE A 176 -4.24 10.06 21.52
CA ILE A 176 -3.27 10.05 22.61
C ILE A 176 -1.83 9.86 22.07
N ASN A 177 -0.88 10.61 22.63
CA ASN A 177 0.52 10.62 22.21
C ASN A 177 1.40 9.79 23.18
N GLY A 178 1.32 8.46 23.08
CA GLY A 178 2.07 7.52 23.91
C GLY A 178 2.79 6.42 23.14
N GLU A 179 3.11 5.35 23.87
CA GLU A 179 3.55 4.07 23.30
C GLU A 179 2.40 3.08 23.25
N ASN A 180 2.21 2.43 22.10
CA ASN A 180 1.08 1.53 21.91
C ASN A 180 1.10 0.38 22.94
N ALA A 181 -0.02 0.19 23.63
CA ALA A 181 -0.23 -0.79 24.67
C ALA A 181 -1.43 -1.68 24.33
N GLN A 182 -1.24 -2.99 24.43
CA GLN A 182 -2.27 -3.98 24.09
C GLN A 182 -2.31 -5.05 25.17
N ILE A 183 -3.50 -5.33 25.70
CA ILE A 183 -3.68 -6.21 26.86
C ILE A 183 -4.86 -7.14 26.60
N SER A 184 -4.65 -8.44 26.80
CA SER A 184 -5.69 -9.46 26.70
C SER A 184 -5.53 -10.51 27.80
N TRP A 185 -6.63 -11.21 28.10
CA TRP A 185 -6.61 -12.35 29.01
C TRP A 185 -6.64 -13.65 28.22
N VAL A 186 -5.64 -14.50 28.44
CA VAL A 186 -5.56 -15.84 27.83
C VAL A 186 -6.09 -16.83 28.86
N GLN A 187 -7.35 -17.25 28.67
CA GLN A 187 -8.07 -18.06 29.66
C GLN A 187 -7.42 -19.43 29.88
N GLN A 188 -6.97 -20.08 28.80
CA GLN A 188 -6.34 -21.40 28.82
C GLN A 188 -5.09 -21.43 29.72
N GLU A 189 -4.30 -20.35 29.66
CA GLU A 189 -3.04 -20.24 30.40
C GLU A 189 -3.19 -19.49 31.72
N SER A 190 -4.40 -19.02 32.03
CA SER A 190 -4.67 -18.17 33.19
C SER A 190 -3.63 -17.05 33.33
N ALA A 191 -3.34 -16.36 32.22
CA ALA A 191 -2.29 -15.36 32.15
C ALA A 191 -2.70 -14.16 31.28
N TRP A 192 -2.08 -13.01 31.57
CA TRP A 192 -2.21 -11.81 30.76
C TRP A 192 -1.22 -11.85 29.61
N CYS A 193 -1.70 -11.67 28.38
CA CYS A 193 -0.84 -11.29 27.27
C CYS A 193 -0.78 -9.75 27.26
N ILE A 194 0.40 -9.21 27.53
CA ILE A 194 0.66 -7.77 27.64
C ILE A 194 1.69 -7.41 26.60
N ALA A 195 1.41 -6.42 25.76
CA ALA A 195 2.23 -6.16 24.61
C ALA A 195 2.40 -4.69 24.29
N SER A 196 3.54 -4.39 23.68
CA SER A 196 3.78 -3.18 22.91
C SER A 196 3.31 -3.36 21.45
N LYS A 197 3.58 -2.42 20.55
CA LYS A 197 3.22 -2.54 19.12
C LYS A 197 3.58 -3.90 18.52
N ASN A 198 4.81 -4.38 18.69
CA ASN A 198 5.34 -5.55 17.97
C ASN A 198 5.83 -6.69 18.88
N VAL A 199 5.74 -6.54 20.21
CA VAL A 199 6.29 -7.52 21.14
C VAL A 199 5.30 -7.78 22.26
N GLY A 200 4.86 -9.04 22.40
CA GLY A 200 4.06 -9.53 23.51
C GLY A 200 4.88 -10.25 24.58
N ILE A 201 4.37 -10.22 25.81
CA ILE A 201 4.82 -11.05 26.94
C ILE A 201 3.61 -11.70 27.60
N LEU A 202 3.82 -12.85 28.25
CA LEU A 202 2.80 -13.58 28.99
C LEU A 202 3.17 -13.57 30.48
N ALA A 203 2.29 -13.05 31.33
CA ALA A 203 2.55 -12.99 32.77
C ALA A 203 1.23 -13.14 33.54
N ASN A 204 1.25 -13.92 34.62
CA ASN A 204 0.09 -14.03 35.52
C ASN A 204 0.17 -12.94 36.61
N ARG A 205 1.38 -12.70 37.13
CA ARG A 205 1.67 -11.75 38.22
C ARG A 205 2.91 -10.91 37.93
N VAL A 206 3.11 -9.88 38.77
CA VAL A 206 4.22 -8.93 38.61
C VAL A 206 5.59 -9.58 38.80
N GLU A 207 5.68 -10.66 39.59
CA GLU A 207 6.91 -11.41 39.83
C GLU A 207 7.43 -12.10 38.57
N ASP A 208 6.52 -12.51 37.69
CA ASP A 208 6.86 -13.21 36.44
C ASP A 208 7.67 -12.30 35.50
N LEU A 209 7.49 -10.98 35.60
CA LEU A 209 8.21 -9.99 34.80
C LEU A 209 9.73 -10.05 35.00
N LYS A 210 10.19 -10.50 36.18
CA LYS A 210 11.62 -10.63 36.51
C LYS A 210 12.35 -11.67 35.67
N ARG A 211 11.60 -12.58 35.03
CA ARG A 211 12.17 -13.65 34.19
C ARG A 211 12.51 -13.17 32.77
N TYR A 212 12.01 -12.01 32.37
CA TYR A 212 12.32 -11.44 31.07
C TYR A 212 13.63 -10.62 31.12
N PRO A 213 14.41 -10.58 30.02
CA PRO A 213 15.60 -9.73 29.95
C PRO A 213 15.29 -8.25 30.15
N HIS A 214 15.86 -7.65 31.19
CA HIS A 214 15.69 -6.23 31.57
C HIS A 214 16.75 -5.28 30.97
N GLU A 215 17.68 -5.82 30.19
CA GLU A 215 18.81 -5.08 29.65
C GLU A 215 18.35 -3.94 28.71
N GLU A 216 19.13 -2.87 28.69
CA GLU A 216 18.90 -1.77 27.75
C GLU A 216 19.10 -2.28 26.32
N GLY A 217 18.08 -2.11 25.47
CA GLY A 217 18.06 -2.71 24.13
C GLY A 217 17.31 -4.05 24.03
N SER A 218 16.88 -4.63 25.16
CA SER A 218 15.97 -5.78 25.15
C SER A 218 14.71 -5.46 24.34
N ARG A 219 14.28 -6.41 23.50
CA ARG A 219 13.02 -6.31 22.72
C ARG A 219 11.79 -6.10 23.61
N TYR A 220 11.87 -6.54 24.87
CA TYR A 220 10.77 -6.49 25.84
C TYR A 220 10.68 -5.14 26.56
N LYS A 221 11.57 -4.17 26.30
CA LYS A 221 11.67 -2.89 27.00
C LYS A 221 10.30 -2.22 27.23
N TYR A 222 9.51 -2.03 26.17
CA TYR A 222 8.21 -1.37 26.28
C TYR A 222 7.13 -2.31 26.85
N ALA A 223 7.10 -3.58 26.44
CA ALA A 223 6.14 -4.55 26.97
C ALA A 223 6.25 -4.71 28.50
N LEU A 224 7.47 -4.71 29.05
CA LEU A 224 7.71 -4.76 30.50
C LEU A 224 7.21 -3.49 31.22
N LYS A 225 7.45 -2.31 30.64
CA LYS A 225 6.94 -1.04 31.22
C LYS A 225 5.41 -1.02 31.24
N ILE A 226 4.80 -1.45 30.14
CA ILE A 226 3.34 -1.58 30.01
C ILE A 226 2.81 -2.59 31.04
N ALA A 227 3.46 -3.74 31.20
CA ALA A 227 3.04 -4.75 32.17
C ALA A 227 3.16 -4.29 33.62
N HIS A 228 4.25 -3.62 34.00
CA HIS A 228 4.33 -2.98 35.32
C HIS A 228 3.21 -1.96 35.54
N CYS A 229 2.88 -1.17 34.52
CA CYS A 229 1.77 -0.22 34.60
C CYS A 229 0.41 -0.93 34.72
N TRP A 230 0.19 -2.00 33.94
CA TRP A 230 -1.03 -2.79 33.96
C TRP A 230 -1.27 -3.46 35.32
N PHE A 231 -0.25 -4.10 35.90
CA PHE A 231 -0.39 -4.68 37.24
C PHE A 231 -0.63 -3.63 38.33
N LYS A 232 -0.10 -2.40 38.19
CA LYS A 232 -0.47 -1.28 39.08
C LYS A 232 -1.95 -0.90 38.92
N ILE A 233 -2.49 -0.96 37.71
CA ILE A 233 -3.92 -0.70 37.44
C ILE A 233 -4.76 -1.81 38.07
N ILE A 234 -4.49 -3.08 37.78
CA ILE A 234 -5.20 -4.24 38.37
C ILE A 234 -5.19 -4.18 39.90
N LYS A 235 -4.03 -3.90 40.53
CA LYS A 235 -3.93 -3.79 41.98
C LYS A 235 -4.86 -2.70 42.55
N LYS A 236 -5.02 -1.58 41.85
CA LYS A 236 -5.96 -0.52 42.26
C LYS A 236 -7.42 -0.93 42.07
N LEU A 237 -7.72 -1.75 41.05
CA LEU A 237 -9.06 -2.29 40.83
C LEU A 237 -9.47 -3.28 41.91
N GLY A 238 -8.54 -4.10 42.42
CA GLY A 238 -8.83 -5.03 43.52
C GLY A 238 -9.21 -4.36 44.85
N GLY A 239 -8.84 -3.09 45.05
CA GLY A 239 -9.31 -2.29 46.19
C GLY A 239 -10.72 -1.72 46.00
N LYS A 240 -11.27 -1.78 44.77
CA LYS A 240 -12.65 -1.43 44.45
C LYS A 240 -13.44 -2.75 44.41
N LYS A 241 -14.74 -2.75 44.71
CA LYS A 241 -15.60 -3.97 44.65
C LYS A 241 -15.82 -4.50 43.21
N ILE A 242 -14.83 -4.38 42.34
CA ILE A 242 -14.84 -4.85 40.95
C ILE A 242 -14.29 -6.28 40.96
N SER A 243 -15.10 -7.23 40.49
CA SER A 243 -14.68 -8.63 40.40
C SER A 243 -13.59 -8.80 39.33
N PHE A 244 -12.40 -9.19 39.77
CA PHE A 244 -11.28 -9.52 38.87
C PHE A 244 -11.63 -10.66 37.91
N ALA A 245 -12.36 -11.67 38.38
CA ALA A 245 -12.86 -12.76 37.56
C ALA A 245 -13.80 -12.27 36.44
N LYS A 246 -14.62 -11.24 36.72
CA LYS A 246 -15.47 -10.62 35.70
C LYS A 246 -14.64 -9.92 34.62
N LEU A 247 -13.58 -9.19 35.00
CA LEU A 247 -12.68 -8.55 34.05
C LEU A 247 -12.00 -9.59 33.15
N GLN A 248 -11.43 -10.64 33.74
CA GLN A 248 -10.78 -11.74 33.00
C GLN A 248 -11.76 -12.41 32.02
N LYS A 249 -12.98 -12.69 32.47
CA LYS A 249 -14.04 -13.27 31.63
C LYS A 249 -14.41 -12.34 30.47
N THR A 250 -14.60 -11.04 30.73
CA THR A 250 -14.94 -10.05 29.69
C THR A 250 -13.85 -9.94 28.62
N LEU A 251 -12.58 -10.02 29.03
CA LEU A 251 -11.41 -9.93 28.16
C LEU A 251 -10.95 -11.26 27.55
N SER A 252 -11.60 -12.37 27.87
CA SER A 252 -11.32 -13.65 27.21
C SER A 252 -11.67 -13.53 25.72
N GLY A 253 -10.67 -13.77 24.87
CA GLY A 253 -10.78 -13.61 23.41
C GLY A 253 -10.84 -12.16 22.92
N LYS A 254 -10.55 -11.17 23.77
CA LYS A 254 -10.51 -9.75 23.40
C LYS A 254 -9.20 -9.08 23.80
N THR A 255 -8.79 -8.10 23.01
CA THR A 255 -7.63 -7.25 23.29
C THR A 255 -8.08 -5.82 23.55
N LEU A 256 -7.75 -5.29 24.72
CA LEU A 256 -7.79 -3.86 25.00
C LEU A 256 -6.66 -3.17 24.26
N VAL A 257 -6.96 -2.08 23.55
CA VAL A 257 -5.97 -1.28 22.82
C VAL A 257 -5.92 0.12 23.41
N GLY A 258 -4.72 0.56 23.79
CA GLY A 258 -4.48 1.86 24.43
C GLY A 258 -3.08 2.42 24.14
N GLU A 259 -2.79 3.55 24.77
CA GLU A 259 -1.48 4.20 24.77
C GLU A 259 -0.94 4.27 26.20
N TYR A 260 0.27 3.76 26.41
CA TYR A 260 1.04 3.93 27.64
C TYR A 260 1.68 5.30 27.65
N VAL A 261 1.37 6.09 28.68
CA VAL A 261 1.75 7.50 28.81
C VAL A 261 2.32 7.80 30.19
N GLY A 262 2.81 9.04 30.39
CA GLY A 262 3.24 9.53 31.71
C GLY A 262 4.70 9.25 32.10
N ASN A 263 5.35 8.29 31.45
CA ASN A 263 6.77 8.03 31.70
C ASN A 263 7.65 9.14 31.13
N GLN A 264 8.18 10.01 32.00
CA GLN A 264 8.94 11.20 31.59
C GLN A 264 10.19 10.90 30.73
N LYS A 265 10.71 9.65 30.75
CA LYS A 265 11.86 9.21 29.93
C LYS A 265 11.47 8.63 28.56
N GLU A 266 10.19 8.45 28.31
CA GLU A 266 9.68 7.84 27.08
C GLU A 266 8.54 8.66 26.47
N GLN A 267 8.27 9.85 27.02
CA GLN A 267 7.27 10.76 26.47
C GLN A 267 7.74 11.32 25.14
N HIS A 268 6.82 11.34 24.18
CA HIS A 268 7.07 11.86 22.85
C HIS A 268 7.02 13.38 22.88
N ILE A 269 5.87 13.99 22.62
CA ILE A 269 5.73 15.45 22.50
C ILE A 269 4.81 15.99 23.59
N VAL A 270 3.73 15.26 23.91
CA VAL A 270 2.77 15.65 24.94
C VAL A 270 3.25 15.19 26.32
N LYS A 271 3.16 16.10 27.30
CA LYS A 271 3.50 15.79 28.69
C LYS A 271 2.27 15.31 29.45
N TYR A 272 2.35 14.11 29.98
CA TYR A 272 1.37 13.55 30.90
C TYR A 272 1.93 13.55 32.32
N ASN A 273 1.09 13.92 33.29
CA ASN A 273 1.51 14.06 34.70
C ASN A 273 1.51 12.74 35.47
N LYS A 274 0.88 11.70 34.94
CA LYS A 274 0.70 10.40 35.59
C LYS A 274 1.03 9.26 34.63
N GLU A 275 1.85 8.32 35.09
CA GLU A 275 2.09 7.04 34.41
C GLU A 275 0.82 6.18 34.45
N THR A 276 0.27 5.86 33.28
CA THR A 276 -1.01 5.16 33.12
C THR A 276 -1.13 4.60 31.69
N ILE A 277 -2.24 3.89 31.41
CA ILE A 277 -2.63 3.43 30.08
C ILE A 277 -3.99 4.05 29.77
N ILE A 278 -4.09 4.77 28.64
CA ILE A 278 -5.34 5.37 28.17
C ILE A 278 -5.87 4.51 27.03
N PHE A 279 -6.98 3.81 27.25
CA PHE A 279 -7.61 2.91 26.28
C PHE A 279 -8.51 3.65 25.30
N TYR A 280 -8.61 3.16 24.07
CA TYR A 280 -9.44 3.80 23.03
C TYR A 280 -10.17 2.81 22.11
N ALA A 281 -9.83 1.53 22.12
CA ALA A 281 -10.54 0.51 21.35
C ALA A 281 -10.45 -0.88 22.01
N VAL A 282 -11.37 -1.77 21.63
CA VAL A 282 -11.33 -3.20 21.95
C VAL A 282 -11.44 -4.00 20.66
N THR A 283 -10.58 -4.99 20.48
CA THR A 283 -10.60 -5.89 19.33
C THR A 283 -10.91 -7.31 19.77
N GLU A 284 -11.57 -8.07 18.91
CA GLU A 284 -11.81 -9.50 19.12
C GLU A 284 -10.68 -10.29 18.43
N ASN A 285 -10.07 -11.22 19.16
CA ASN A 285 -8.86 -11.90 18.71
C ASN A 285 -9.09 -12.79 17.47
N ASN A 286 -10.29 -13.34 17.32
CA ASN A 286 -10.63 -14.27 16.24
C ASN A 286 -11.60 -13.65 15.23
N SER A 287 -11.73 -12.31 15.23
CA SER A 287 -12.64 -11.59 14.33
C SER A 287 -11.89 -11.00 13.14
N SER A 288 -12.58 -10.88 12.01
CA SER A 288 -12.13 -10.12 10.83
C SER A 288 -12.51 -8.64 10.93
N LYS A 289 -13.43 -8.25 11.83
CA LYS A 289 -13.85 -6.86 12.04
C LYS A 289 -12.72 -6.00 12.62
N ASN A 290 -12.67 -4.72 12.27
CA ASN A 290 -11.66 -3.77 12.77
C ASN A 290 -11.52 -3.83 14.30
N CYS A 291 -12.60 -3.49 14.99
CA CYS A 291 -12.75 -3.46 16.44
C CYS A 291 -14.24 -3.49 16.80
N LEU A 292 -14.54 -3.61 18.09
CA LEU A 292 -15.87 -3.33 18.62
C LEU A 292 -16.29 -1.89 18.31
N LEU A 293 -17.60 -1.63 18.38
CA LEU A 293 -18.10 -0.26 18.25
C LEU A 293 -17.52 0.62 19.37
N PRO A 294 -17.30 1.93 19.13
CA PRO A 294 -16.78 2.82 20.16
C PRO A 294 -17.60 2.76 21.46
N GLU A 295 -18.93 2.85 21.40
CA GLU A 295 -19.79 2.79 22.59
C GLU A 295 -19.67 1.47 23.36
N GLU A 296 -19.47 0.34 22.68
CA GLU A 296 -19.25 -0.97 23.31
C GLU A 296 -17.90 -1.03 24.02
N SER A 297 -16.85 -0.55 23.34
CA SER A 297 -15.51 -0.43 23.93
C SER A 297 -15.53 0.45 25.19
N TYR A 298 -16.23 1.59 25.12
CA TYR A 298 -16.35 2.53 26.24
C TYR A 298 -17.18 1.99 27.39
N LYS A 299 -18.18 1.17 27.11
CA LYS A 299 -18.94 0.45 28.15
C LYS A 299 -18.01 -0.44 28.96
N ILE A 300 -17.12 -1.18 28.31
CA ILE A 300 -16.09 -2.01 28.98
C ILE A 300 -15.16 -1.13 29.83
N PHE A 301 -14.64 -0.03 29.26
CA PHE A 301 -13.72 0.84 30.00
C PHE A 301 -14.37 1.45 31.25
N LYS A 302 -15.60 1.96 31.13
CA LYS A 302 -16.35 2.53 32.25
C LYS A 302 -16.72 1.48 33.30
N GLU A 303 -17.10 0.28 32.88
CA GLU A 303 -17.45 -0.82 33.78
C GLU A 303 -16.29 -1.19 34.72
N PHE A 304 -15.06 -1.16 34.22
CA PHE A 304 -13.87 -1.52 34.97
C PHE A 304 -13.04 -0.31 35.44
N ASP A 305 -13.59 0.91 35.36
CA ASP A 305 -12.92 2.17 35.74
C ASP A 305 -11.51 2.31 35.12
N LEU A 306 -11.41 1.94 33.84
CA LEU A 306 -10.22 2.09 33.03
C LEU A 306 -10.21 3.49 32.39
N GLU A 307 -9.06 4.17 32.45
CA GLU A 307 -8.90 5.46 31.79
C GLU A 307 -9.02 5.29 30.27
N CYS A 308 -9.87 6.09 29.63
CA CYS A 308 -10.11 6.03 28.19
C CYS A 308 -9.96 7.40 27.53
N ALA A 309 -9.63 7.41 26.24
CA ALA A 309 -9.61 8.64 25.45
C ALA A 309 -11.01 9.29 25.45
N PRO A 310 -11.18 10.61 25.30
CA PRO A 310 -12.49 11.18 25.03
C PRO A 310 -12.98 10.79 23.62
N VAL A 311 -14.30 10.65 23.47
CA VAL A 311 -15.00 10.47 22.18
C VAL A 311 -16.13 11.47 22.02
N GLU A 312 -16.38 11.83 20.77
CA GLU A 312 -17.44 12.74 20.34
C GLU A 312 -18.01 12.23 19.02
N THR A 313 -19.35 12.16 18.90
CA THR A 313 -20.01 11.90 17.62
C THR A 313 -20.03 13.20 16.82
N ILE A 314 -19.46 13.17 15.60
CA ILE A 314 -19.45 14.31 14.68
C ILE A 314 -20.78 14.42 13.93
N GLY A 315 -21.36 13.29 13.53
CA GLY A 315 -22.65 13.25 12.85
C GLY A 315 -22.91 11.93 12.14
N THR A 316 -24.07 11.83 11.52
CA THR A 316 -24.51 10.72 10.67
C THR A 316 -24.73 11.23 9.25
N PHE A 317 -24.23 10.49 8.26
CA PHE A 317 -24.21 10.90 6.86
C PHE A 317 -24.79 9.81 5.98
N ASP A 318 -25.64 10.21 5.04
CA ASP A 318 -26.35 9.35 4.09
C ASP A 318 -25.83 9.49 2.64
N CYS A 319 -24.85 10.36 2.42
CA CYS A 319 -24.17 10.50 1.14
C CYS A 319 -22.68 10.82 1.30
N ILE A 320 -21.90 10.55 0.26
CA ILE A 320 -20.44 10.74 0.29
C ILE A 320 -20.04 12.21 0.35
N ASP A 321 -20.85 13.10 -0.23
CA ASP A 321 -20.55 14.53 -0.26
C ASP A 321 -20.67 15.15 1.14
N SER A 322 -21.77 14.89 1.85
CA SER A 322 -21.97 15.37 3.23
C SER A 322 -20.95 14.78 4.20
N LEU A 323 -20.60 13.49 4.03
CA LEU A 323 -19.52 12.84 4.77
C LEU A 323 -18.17 13.53 4.52
N SER A 324 -17.84 13.80 3.26
CA SER A 324 -16.56 14.43 2.87
C SER A 324 -16.44 15.86 3.39
N GLU A 325 -17.52 16.64 3.33
CA GLU A 325 -17.59 18.00 3.87
C GLU A 325 -17.38 18.00 5.39
N ALA A 326 -18.03 17.09 6.12
CA ALA A 326 -17.87 16.97 7.57
C ALA A 326 -16.44 16.55 7.96
N LEU A 327 -15.84 15.61 7.22
CA LEU A 327 -14.45 15.21 7.44
C LEU A 327 -13.46 16.33 7.11
N MET A 328 -13.73 17.15 6.10
CA MET A 328 -12.92 18.32 5.76
C MET A 328 -13.02 19.39 6.84
N HIS A 329 -14.22 19.69 7.34
CA HIS A 329 -14.42 20.60 8.46
C HIS A 329 -13.67 20.12 9.70
N GLU A 330 -13.74 18.82 10.01
CA GLU A 330 -13.04 18.26 11.16
C GLU A 330 -11.52 18.23 10.97
N TYR A 331 -11.05 18.02 9.74
CA TYR A 331 -9.64 18.18 9.41
C TYR A 331 -9.14 19.58 9.77
N ASP A 332 -9.87 20.62 9.37
CA ASP A 332 -9.49 22.01 9.64
C ASP A 332 -9.53 22.35 11.13
N ASN A 333 -10.52 21.83 11.87
CA ASN A 333 -10.61 21.99 13.32
C ASN A 333 -9.40 21.38 14.04
N VAL A 334 -9.09 20.11 13.75
CA VAL A 334 -7.95 19.41 14.36
C VAL A 334 -6.62 20.05 13.94
N ALA A 335 -6.49 20.45 12.67
CA ALA A 335 -5.31 21.12 12.15
C ALA A 335 -5.02 22.44 12.89
N ALA A 336 -6.07 23.20 13.19
CA ALA A 336 -5.99 24.49 13.88
C ALA A 336 -5.82 24.37 15.40
N GLY A 337 -6.09 23.20 15.99
CA GLY A 337 -5.98 22.97 17.42
C GLY A 337 -4.54 22.95 17.93
N SER A 338 -4.36 23.40 19.18
CA SER A 338 -3.05 23.39 19.84
C SER A 338 -2.72 22.02 20.41
N ILE A 339 -1.44 21.73 20.58
CA ILE A 339 -0.95 20.48 21.17
C ILE A 339 -1.41 20.28 22.62
N GLN A 340 -1.82 21.34 23.32
CA GLN A 340 -2.39 21.23 24.67
C GLN A 340 -3.85 20.75 24.65
N ASN A 341 -4.59 21.04 23.57
CA ASN A 341 -6.02 20.73 23.48
C ASN A 341 -6.27 19.48 22.62
N GLU A 342 -5.62 19.40 21.45
CA GLU A 342 -5.78 18.30 20.49
C GLU A 342 -4.64 17.26 20.60
N GLU A 343 -3.66 17.45 21.49
CA GLU A 343 -2.50 16.54 21.60
C GLU A 343 -1.83 16.27 20.24
N GLU A 344 -1.76 15.00 19.81
CA GLU A 344 -1.29 14.65 18.47
C GLU A 344 -2.32 14.93 17.37
N GLY A 345 -3.61 14.91 17.72
CA GLY A 345 -4.75 15.13 16.84
C GLY A 345 -5.93 14.22 17.19
N ALA A 346 -6.58 13.63 16.19
CA ALA A 346 -7.74 12.77 16.37
C ALA A 346 -7.64 11.46 15.59
N VAL A 347 -8.36 10.45 16.08
CA VAL A 347 -8.69 9.22 15.35
C VAL A 347 -10.16 9.30 14.98
N ILE A 348 -10.46 9.12 13.70
CA ILE A 348 -11.82 9.11 13.18
C ILE A 348 -12.25 7.68 12.93
N TYR A 349 -13.39 7.30 13.49
CA TYR A 349 -14.08 6.04 13.26
C TYR A 349 -15.24 6.30 12.32
N MET A 350 -15.30 5.59 11.21
CA MET A 350 -16.48 5.52 10.36
C MET A 350 -17.22 4.23 10.68
N VAL A 351 -18.45 4.37 11.17
CA VAL A 351 -19.31 3.28 11.60
C VAL A 351 -20.45 3.15 10.61
N SER A 352 -20.59 1.99 9.98
CA SER A 352 -21.80 1.68 9.22
C SER A 352 -22.92 1.37 10.21
N ARG A 353 -24.03 2.08 10.08
CA ARG A 353 -25.25 1.86 10.85
C ARG A 353 -26.33 1.41 9.88
N GLY A 354 -26.23 0.16 9.45
CA GLY A 354 -27.17 -0.45 8.50
C GLY A 354 -28.17 -1.38 9.17
N ILE A 355 -29.16 -1.85 8.40
CA ILE A 355 -30.22 -2.77 8.87
C ILE A 355 -29.66 -4.13 9.30
N LYS A 356 -28.54 -4.57 8.71
CA LYS A 356 -28.06 -5.96 8.87
C LYS A 356 -26.88 -6.14 9.84
N ASP A 357 -25.94 -5.20 9.91
CA ASP A 357 -24.79 -5.30 10.83
C ASP A 357 -24.15 -3.94 11.10
N GLU A 358 -24.12 -3.52 12.37
CA GLU A 358 -23.35 -2.35 12.80
C GLU A 358 -21.87 -2.72 12.98
N GLN A 359 -20.98 -1.92 12.40
CA GLN A 359 -19.54 -2.17 12.51
C GLN A 359 -18.70 -0.93 12.19
N VAL A 360 -17.50 -0.88 12.77
CA VAL A 360 -16.44 0.05 12.36
C VAL A 360 -15.88 -0.40 11.02
N ILE A 361 -16.24 0.30 9.95
CA ILE A 361 -15.83 -0.06 8.58
C ILE A 361 -14.46 0.50 8.22
N SER A 362 -14.09 1.66 8.78
CA SER A 362 -12.84 2.34 8.46
C SER A 362 -12.36 3.21 9.62
N LEU A 363 -11.05 3.37 9.73
CA LEU A 363 -10.41 4.32 10.65
C LEU A 363 -9.45 5.21 9.87
N CYS A 364 -9.29 6.46 10.30
CA CYS A 364 -8.22 7.33 9.82
C CYS A 364 -7.74 8.27 10.92
N LYS A 365 -6.62 8.96 10.68
CA LYS A 365 -5.99 9.87 11.64
C LYS A 365 -5.99 11.29 11.11
N LEU A 366 -6.32 12.23 11.98
CA LEU A 366 -6.07 13.64 11.80
C LEU A 366 -4.93 14.04 12.74
N LYS A 367 -4.00 14.86 12.27
CA LYS A 367 -2.89 15.35 13.10
C LYS A 367 -2.89 16.86 13.13
N SER A 368 -2.74 17.44 14.32
CA SER A 368 -2.64 18.89 14.46
C SER A 368 -1.39 19.43 13.74
N ILE A 369 -1.47 20.63 13.18
CA ILE A 369 -0.32 21.25 12.51
C ILE A 369 0.80 21.47 13.51
N GLU A 370 0.48 21.92 14.72
CA GLU A 370 1.46 22.17 15.79
C GLU A 370 2.23 20.89 16.16
N TYR A 371 1.54 19.75 16.32
CA TYR A 371 2.22 18.47 16.54
C TYR A 371 3.16 18.12 15.38
N ARG A 372 2.72 18.29 14.12
CA ARG A 372 3.54 17.99 12.94
C ARG A 372 4.80 18.87 12.88
N ILE A 373 4.69 20.14 13.25
CA ILE A 373 5.82 21.07 13.35
C ILE A 373 6.80 20.60 14.42
N PHE A 374 6.35 20.34 15.65
CA PHE A 374 7.25 19.89 16.73
C PHE A 374 7.86 18.51 16.46
N ARG A 375 7.13 17.61 15.80
CA ARG A 375 7.69 16.33 15.34
C ARG A 375 8.80 16.55 14.32
N LYS A 376 8.60 17.41 13.31
CA LYS A 376 9.64 17.75 12.33
C LYS A 376 10.85 18.36 13.02
N LEU A 377 10.65 19.31 13.92
CA LEU A 377 11.73 19.94 14.68
C LEU A 377 12.58 18.89 15.42
N ARG A 378 11.93 17.94 16.11
CA ARG A 378 12.60 16.83 16.80
C ARG A 378 13.53 16.05 15.88
N GLU A 379 13.01 15.61 14.74
CA GLU A 379 13.78 14.79 13.79
C GLU A 379 14.93 15.60 13.17
N LYS A 380 14.72 16.90 12.89
CA LYS A 380 15.79 17.78 12.39
C LYS A 380 16.90 17.95 13.43
N LEU A 381 16.55 18.25 14.69
CA LEU A 381 17.52 18.42 15.77
C LEU A 381 18.30 17.11 16.04
N ARG A 382 17.62 15.96 16.06
CA ARG A 382 18.27 14.65 16.25
C ARG A 382 19.23 14.33 15.13
N ASN A 383 18.83 14.53 13.88
CA ASN A 383 19.67 14.26 12.71
C ASN A 383 20.84 15.24 12.61
N PHE A 384 20.61 16.50 12.94
CA PHE A 384 21.66 17.52 13.01
C PHE A 384 22.70 17.13 14.06
N TRP A 385 22.28 16.83 15.30
CA TRP A 385 23.23 16.46 16.36
C TRP A 385 23.98 15.16 16.07
N LYS A 386 23.32 14.10 15.57
CA LYS A 386 23.99 12.83 15.24
C LYS A 386 25.17 13.01 14.28
N LYS A 387 25.14 14.03 13.41
CA LYS A 387 26.23 14.35 12.49
C LYS A 387 27.35 15.17 13.13
N HIS A 388 27.10 15.79 14.28
CA HIS A 388 27.95 16.82 14.88
C HIS A 388 28.27 16.59 16.36
N GLU A 389 27.96 15.42 16.91
CA GLU A 389 28.20 15.07 18.31
C GLU A 389 29.66 15.26 18.74
N ASN A 390 30.61 15.07 17.81
CA ASN A 390 32.05 15.21 18.04
C ASN A 390 32.63 16.57 17.60
N ALA A 391 31.80 17.55 17.21
CA ALA A 391 32.31 18.83 16.74
C ALA A 391 32.87 19.66 17.93
N PRO A 392 34.06 20.26 17.83
CA PRO A 392 34.73 20.98 18.94
C PRO A 392 34.12 22.37 19.23
N GLY A 393 32.82 22.57 18.98
CA GLY A 393 32.08 23.82 19.17
C GLY A 393 31.57 24.44 17.87
N TRP A 394 31.17 25.73 17.96
CA TRP A 394 30.65 26.49 16.83
C TRP A 394 31.75 26.83 15.82
N THR A 395 31.84 26.04 14.75
CA THR A 395 32.70 26.32 13.60
C THR A 395 31.89 26.99 12.47
N PRO A 396 32.53 27.72 11.53
CA PRO A 396 31.83 28.25 10.36
C PRO A 396 31.09 27.19 9.54
N ALA A 397 31.66 25.99 9.41
CA ALA A 397 31.03 24.87 8.70
C ALA A 397 29.78 24.36 9.42
N LEU A 398 29.84 24.24 10.76
CA LEU A 398 28.68 23.85 11.57
C LEU A 398 27.55 24.89 11.48
N LYS A 399 27.91 26.17 11.44
CA LYS A 399 26.96 27.26 11.23
C LYS A 399 26.26 27.16 9.88
N GLU A 400 26.99 26.89 8.80
CA GLU A 400 26.40 26.72 7.47
C GLU A 400 25.42 25.54 7.44
N GLN A 401 25.77 24.40 8.05
CA GLN A 401 24.89 23.24 8.15
C GLN A 401 23.66 23.49 9.04
N TYR A 402 23.83 24.28 10.09
CA TYR A 402 22.75 24.79 10.91
C TYR A 402 21.78 25.62 10.06
N ASP A 403 22.28 26.65 9.37
CA ASP A 403 21.48 27.54 8.53
C ASP A 403 20.70 26.75 7.46
N GLN A 404 21.36 25.80 6.78
CA GLN A 404 20.72 24.91 5.79
C GLN A 404 19.60 24.04 6.41
N THR A 405 19.84 23.46 7.58
CA THR A 405 18.86 22.57 8.25
C THR A 405 17.67 23.38 8.77
N TYR A 406 17.95 24.56 9.33
CA TYR A 406 16.95 25.50 9.81
C TYR A 406 16.09 26.03 8.66
N ASP A 407 16.69 26.50 7.57
CA ASP A 407 15.96 26.98 6.39
C ASP A 407 15.06 25.90 5.78
N LYS A 408 15.55 24.65 5.74
CA LYS A 408 14.75 23.50 5.34
C LYS A 408 13.57 23.27 6.28
N PHE A 409 13.76 23.37 7.60
CA PHE A 409 12.68 23.28 8.57
C PHE A 409 11.64 24.39 8.37
N VAL A 410 12.07 25.64 8.19
CA VAL A 410 11.19 26.80 7.97
C VAL A 410 10.38 26.63 6.69
N LYS A 411 11.01 26.19 5.59
CA LYS A 411 10.31 25.88 4.34
C LYS A 411 9.23 24.83 4.55
N GLU A 412 9.57 23.70 5.20
CA GLU A 412 8.60 22.64 5.48
C GLU A 412 7.46 23.11 6.41
N CYS A 413 7.70 24.06 7.33
CA CYS A 413 6.65 24.65 8.16
C CYS A 413 5.71 25.55 7.33
N LYS A 414 6.27 26.37 6.43
CA LYS A 414 5.47 27.19 5.49
C LYS A 414 4.56 26.32 4.64
N ASP A 415 5.07 25.20 4.14
CA ASP A 415 4.30 24.25 3.34
C ASP A 415 3.18 23.59 4.16
N LEU A 416 3.43 23.25 5.43
CA LEU A 416 2.42 22.67 6.33
C LEU A 416 1.28 23.64 6.67
N ILE A 417 1.61 24.91 6.81
CA ILE A 417 0.70 25.98 7.25
C ILE A 417 -0.12 26.55 6.09
N LYS A 418 0.32 26.35 4.84
CA LYS A 418 -0.28 26.98 3.65
C LYS A 418 -1.81 26.91 3.69
N ASP A 419 -2.43 28.10 3.72
CA ASP A 419 -3.87 28.35 3.72
C ASP A 419 -4.67 27.81 4.94
N LYS A 420 -3.99 27.34 5.99
CA LYS A 420 -4.62 26.78 7.19
C LYS A 420 -4.51 27.71 8.39
N LYS A 421 -5.52 27.68 9.26
CA LYS A 421 -5.45 28.26 10.60
C LYS A 421 -4.57 27.38 11.48
N PHE A 422 -3.81 27.98 12.37
CA PHE A 422 -2.92 27.27 13.28
C PHE A 422 -2.69 28.09 14.56
N PRO A 423 -2.34 27.46 15.70
CA PRO A 423 -2.45 28.07 17.03
C PRO A 423 -1.59 29.31 17.27
N GLN A 424 -0.40 29.36 16.68
CA GLN A 424 0.62 30.39 16.89
C GLN A 424 1.16 30.83 15.54
N GLY A 425 1.52 32.09 15.33
CA GLY A 425 2.04 32.54 14.03
C GLY A 425 3.38 31.87 13.66
N LEU A 426 3.70 31.77 12.35
CA LEU A 426 4.92 31.10 11.85
C LEU A 426 6.21 31.61 12.53
N LYS A 427 6.30 32.92 12.80
CA LYS A 427 7.46 33.55 13.48
C LYS A 427 7.73 32.96 14.86
N PHE A 428 6.69 32.49 15.56
CA PHE A 428 6.85 31.81 16.85
C PHE A 428 7.65 30.52 16.67
N TYR A 429 7.25 29.66 15.73
CA TYR A 429 7.94 28.39 15.47
C TYR A 429 9.33 28.55 14.88
N GLU A 430 9.54 29.58 14.03
CA GLU A 430 10.87 29.99 13.56
C GLU A 430 11.78 30.34 14.76
N SER A 431 11.31 31.24 15.63
CA SER A 431 12.07 31.66 16.83
C SER A 431 12.30 30.50 17.80
N PHE A 432 11.31 29.63 17.96
CA PHE A 432 11.41 28.44 18.81
C PHE A 432 12.48 27.49 18.29
N ALA A 433 12.46 27.21 16.98
CA ALA A 433 13.43 26.32 16.36
C ALA A 433 14.86 26.88 16.46
N ASP A 434 15.07 28.17 16.17
CA ASP A 434 16.39 28.83 16.27
C ASP A 434 16.97 28.66 17.69
N ARG A 435 16.14 28.94 18.71
CA ARG A 435 16.51 28.72 20.11
C ARG A 435 16.79 27.26 20.44
N ALA A 436 16.00 26.32 19.92
CA ALA A 436 16.18 24.90 20.14
C ALA A 436 17.51 24.39 19.55
N PHE A 437 17.89 24.84 18.36
CA PHE A 437 19.19 24.54 17.77
C PHE A 437 20.35 25.18 18.55
N ILE A 438 20.22 26.46 18.92
CA ILE A 438 21.24 27.15 19.72
C ILE A 438 21.42 26.47 21.09
N ALA A 439 20.33 26.07 21.75
CA ALA A 439 20.36 25.43 23.06
C ALA A 439 21.03 24.05 23.00
N THR A 440 20.69 23.23 22.00
CA THR A 440 21.33 21.91 21.81
C THR A 440 22.83 22.04 21.53
N LEU A 441 23.25 23.03 20.73
CA LEU A 441 24.67 23.29 20.46
C LEU A 441 25.47 23.83 21.65
N LYS A 442 24.85 24.64 22.52
CA LYS A 442 25.56 25.25 23.65
C LYS A 442 25.72 24.32 24.85
N ASN A 443 24.86 23.31 25.00
CA ASN A 443 24.83 22.51 26.22
C ASN A 443 24.39 21.06 25.92
N PRO A 444 25.31 20.07 26.07
CA PRO A 444 25.02 18.66 25.86
C PRO A 444 23.83 18.10 26.66
N LYS A 445 23.48 18.70 27.81
CA LYS A 445 22.29 18.30 28.58
C LYS A 445 20.99 18.51 27.82
N PHE A 446 20.91 19.55 26.97
CA PHE A 446 19.74 19.77 26.12
C PHE A 446 19.62 18.68 25.05
N TYR A 447 20.74 18.17 24.54
CA TYR A 447 20.70 17.02 23.64
C TYR A 447 20.21 15.77 24.35
N GLN A 448 20.71 15.48 25.55
CA GLN A 448 20.22 14.35 26.34
C GLN A 448 18.70 14.45 26.56
N ASN A 449 18.19 15.64 26.91
CA ASN A 449 16.76 15.88 27.02
C ASN A 449 16.03 15.75 25.67
N LEU A 450 16.60 16.17 24.54
CA LEU A 450 16.01 15.98 23.22
C LEU A 450 15.84 14.48 22.86
N VAL A 451 16.79 13.65 23.26
CA VAL A 451 16.76 12.20 22.97
C VAL A 451 15.85 11.48 23.95
N GLU A 452 16.01 11.71 25.24
CA GLU A 452 15.36 10.94 26.31
C GLU A 452 14.06 11.58 26.83
N ARG A 453 13.91 12.90 26.75
CA ARG A 453 12.84 13.65 27.45
C ARG A 453 12.30 14.82 26.62
N TYR A 454 11.90 14.54 25.39
CA TYR A 454 11.62 15.61 24.42
C TYR A 454 10.52 16.59 24.87
N ALA A 455 9.48 16.12 25.55
CA ALA A 455 8.46 17.00 26.15
C ALA A 455 9.06 17.97 27.19
N THR A 456 10.03 17.52 28.00
CA THR A 456 10.76 18.40 28.94
C THR A 456 11.65 19.38 28.18
N PHE A 457 12.35 18.92 27.15
CA PHE A 457 13.14 19.79 26.28
C PHE A 457 12.29 20.93 25.70
N LEU A 458 11.09 20.64 25.20
CA LEU A 458 10.19 21.68 24.69
C LEU A 458 9.79 22.69 25.78
N GLN A 459 9.49 22.23 27.00
CA GLN A 459 9.17 23.11 28.12
C GLN A 459 10.33 24.04 28.50
N ASP A 460 11.56 23.51 28.50
CA ASP A 460 12.76 24.30 28.80
C ASP A 460 12.96 25.41 27.75
N ILE A 461 12.76 25.10 26.47
CA ILE A 461 12.84 26.10 25.38
C ILE A 461 11.72 27.15 25.51
N THR A 462 10.47 26.74 25.76
CA THR A 462 9.34 27.66 25.96
C THR A 462 9.61 28.61 27.13
N LYS A 463 10.06 28.08 28.28
CA LYS A 463 10.36 28.89 29.46
C LYS A 463 11.44 29.94 29.17
N GLY A 464 12.50 29.55 28.44
CA GLY A 464 13.53 30.50 28.01
C GLY A 464 13.00 31.60 27.09
N MET A 465 11.97 31.32 26.27
CA MET A 465 11.28 32.34 25.46
C MET A 465 10.48 33.33 26.30
N GLU A 466 9.78 32.85 27.32
CA GLU A 466 8.99 33.68 28.23
C GLU A 466 9.87 34.60 29.10
N GLU A 467 11.01 34.09 29.58
CA GLU A 467 11.99 34.85 30.36
C GLU A 467 12.59 35.99 29.53
N ASP A 468 13.00 35.72 28.28
CA ASP A 468 13.52 36.74 27.36
C ASP A 468 12.49 37.82 27.02
N HIS A 469 11.24 37.41 26.78
CA HIS A 469 10.16 38.34 26.52
C HIS A 469 9.90 39.24 27.75
N THR A 470 9.92 38.67 28.96
CA THR A 470 9.76 39.42 30.20
C THR A 470 10.90 40.43 30.42
N LEU A 471 12.15 40.03 30.14
CA LEU A 471 13.31 40.93 30.20
C LEU A 471 13.24 42.04 29.14
N PHE A 472 12.79 41.72 27.92
CA PHE A 472 12.60 42.71 26.86
C PHE A 472 11.54 43.75 27.26
N VAL A 473 10.38 43.29 27.72
CA VAL A 473 9.29 44.15 28.17
C VAL A 473 9.74 45.04 29.33
N SER A 474 10.43 44.48 30.32
CA SER A 474 10.97 45.24 31.47
C SER A 474 11.94 46.33 31.01
N ARG A 475 12.84 46.05 30.07
CA ARG A 475 13.77 47.06 29.50
C ARG A 475 13.07 48.14 28.68
N VAL A 476 11.98 47.81 28.00
CA VAL A 476 11.17 48.80 27.24
C VAL A 476 10.43 49.73 28.21
N PHE A 477 9.87 49.20 29.29
CA PHE A 477 9.21 50.01 30.31
C PHE A 477 10.20 50.86 31.13
N GLU A 478 11.36 50.32 31.54
CA GLU A 478 12.42 51.08 32.22
C GLU A 478 12.96 52.25 31.36
N LYS A 479 12.94 52.12 30.04
CA LYS A 479 13.34 53.20 29.12
C LYS A 479 12.26 54.27 28.95
N ASN A 480 11.00 53.94 29.17
CA ASN A 480 9.90 54.90 29.10
C ASN A 480 9.70 55.66 30.41
N ASP A 481 9.98 55.05 31.57
CA ASP A 481 9.92 55.74 32.87
C ASP A 481 11.09 56.69 33.14
N LYS A 482 12.19 56.58 32.38
CA LYS A 482 13.35 57.48 32.49
C LYS A 482 13.28 58.74 31.60
N LYS A 483 12.13 59.05 31.00
CA LYS A 483 11.87 60.35 30.36
C LYS A 483 11.01 61.26 31.24
N SER A 484 11.49 61.55 32.44
CA SER A 484 11.26 62.86 33.05
C SER A 484 12.32 63.84 32.51
N TYR A 485 11.89 65.09 32.41
CA TYR A 485 12.29 66.05 31.40
C TYR A 485 13.47 66.92 31.88
N VAL A 486 14.63 66.87 31.22
CA VAL A 486 15.55 68.02 31.14
C VAL A 486 16.17 68.04 29.73
N ARG A 487 15.85 69.06 28.94
CA ARG A 487 16.58 69.40 27.71
C ARG A 487 17.91 70.04 28.08
N PRO A 488 19.04 69.59 27.49
CA PRO A 488 20.09 70.52 27.12
C PRO A 488 20.32 70.56 25.61
N LYS A 489 20.74 71.77 25.20
CA LYS A 489 20.98 72.22 23.83
C LYS A 489 22.22 71.56 23.21
N SER A 490 22.13 71.32 21.90
CA SER A 490 23.18 71.36 20.87
C SER A 490 24.61 70.94 21.23
N ILE A 491 25.13 69.93 20.52
CA ILE A 491 26.45 69.94 19.87
C ILE A 491 26.42 68.96 18.68
N LYS A 492 27.21 69.33 17.67
CA LYS A 492 27.20 68.91 16.27
C LYS A 492 27.75 67.48 16.05
N ALA A 493 27.44 67.01 14.85
CA ALA A 493 27.74 65.74 14.22
C ALA A 493 29.17 65.21 14.39
N ASP A 494 29.30 63.87 14.42
CA ASP A 494 30.07 63.21 13.36
C ASP A 494 29.48 61.84 13.02
N ASN A 495 29.47 61.53 11.73
CA ASN A 495 28.62 60.54 11.09
C ASN A 495 29.52 59.71 10.17
N SER A 496 29.80 58.45 10.52
CA SER A 496 30.23 57.50 9.49
C SER A 496 29.85 56.07 9.81
N SER A 497 29.01 55.55 8.92
CA SER A 497 28.94 54.15 8.50
C SER A 497 28.31 53.16 9.49
N TRP A 498 27.04 52.80 9.23
CA TRP A 498 26.60 51.42 8.90
C TRP A 498 25.22 51.50 8.20
N LYS A 499 25.13 50.97 6.97
CA LYS A 499 23.95 51.07 6.09
C LYS A 499 22.92 49.97 6.38
N LYS A 500 21.71 50.45 6.66
CA LYS A 500 20.33 49.90 6.56
C LYS A 500 20.11 48.57 5.79
N ARG A 501 19.38 47.64 6.44
CA ARG A 501 18.17 47.01 5.86
C ARG A 501 16.95 47.61 6.56
N LYS A 502 16.14 48.38 5.83
CA LYS A 502 14.82 48.86 6.29
C LYS A 502 13.77 47.83 5.88
N ILE A 503 13.05 47.28 6.84
CA ILE A 503 11.76 46.62 6.61
C ILE A 503 10.68 47.60 7.08
N ASN A 504 9.70 47.87 6.22
CA ASN A 504 8.53 48.68 6.52
C ASN A 504 7.72 48.02 7.64
N SER A 505 7.52 48.76 8.73
CA SER A 505 6.61 48.44 9.82
C SER A 505 5.51 49.51 9.83
N SER A 506 4.41 49.24 9.14
CA SER A 506 3.17 49.97 9.30
C SER A 506 2.01 48.97 9.33
N TYR A 507 1.24 49.00 10.42
CA TYR A 507 -0.07 48.36 10.65
C TYR A 507 -0.13 46.84 10.93
N PHE A 508 -0.11 46.49 12.21
CA PHE A 508 -1.25 46.01 13.02
C PHE A 508 -0.63 45.54 14.36
N GLY A 509 -0.83 46.31 15.43
CA GLY A 509 -0.37 45.91 16.76
C GLY A 509 -1.23 44.72 17.23
N PRO A 510 -0.65 43.57 17.60
CA PRO A 510 -1.42 42.51 18.22
C PRO A 510 -1.92 43.00 19.59
N LYS A 511 -3.20 42.74 19.89
CA LYS A 511 -3.72 42.84 21.25
C LYS A 511 -2.78 42.07 22.17
N SER A 512 -2.50 42.60 23.36
CA SER A 512 -1.56 41.91 24.25
C SER A 512 -2.14 40.53 24.62
N MET A 513 -1.29 39.52 24.74
CA MET A 513 -1.69 38.16 25.16
C MET A 513 -2.51 38.16 26.47
N LYS A 514 -2.34 39.18 27.33
CA LYS A 514 -3.18 39.38 28.53
C LYS A 514 -4.63 39.75 28.21
N GLU A 515 -4.87 40.49 27.12
CA GLU A 515 -6.21 40.82 26.64
C GLU A 515 -6.88 39.61 25.97
N GLU A 516 -6.14 38.81 25.19
CA GLU A 516 -6.63 37.54 24.65
C GLU A 516 -6.97 36.54 25.75
N ILE A 517 -6.14 36.41 26.79
CA ILE A 517 -6.43 35.56 27.95
C ILE A 517 -7.67 36.07 28.69
N LYS A 518 -7.82 37.39 28.88
CA LYS A 518 -9.03 37.97 29.50
C LYS A 518 -10.28 37.75 28.66
N GLU A 519 -10.20 37.90 27.36
CA GLU A 519 -11.31 37.68 26.41
C GLU A 519 -11.70 36.20 26.37
N SER A 520 -10.71 35.29 26.39
CA SER A 520 -10.91 33.84 26.45
C SER A 520 -11.51 33.39 27.79
N GLN A 521 -11.06 33.95 28.92
CA GLN A 521 -11.67 33.70 30.23
C GLN A 521 -13.09 34.27 30.34
N LYS A 522 -13.36 35.41 29.68
CA LYS A 522 -14.71 36.00 29.61
C LYS A 522 -15.65 35.12 28.78
N ASN A 523 -15.17 34.56 27.68
CA ASN A 523 -15.92 33.62 26.84
C ASN A 523 -16.15 32.27 27.53
N LEU A 524 -15.16 31.76 28.27
CA LEU A 524 -15.30 30.55 29.08
C LEU A 524 -16.34 30.74 30.20
N LYS A 525 -16.32 31.89 30.89
CA LYS A 525 -17.34 32.23 31.90
C LYS A 525 -18.73 32.36 31.29
N LYS A 526 -18.86 32.99 30.11
CA LYS A 526 -20.15 33.06 29.38
C LYS A 526 -20.67 31.67 29.01
N SER A 527 -19.82 30.79 28.48
CA SER A 527 -20.18 29.40 28.13
C SER A 527 -20.62 28.61 29.37
N GLN A 528 -19.90 28.71 30.48
CA GLN A 528 -20.28 28.07 31.75
C GLN A 528 -21.60 28.61 32.33
N THR A 529 -21.90 29.90 32.11
CA THR A 529 -23.18 30.51 32.54
C THR A 529 -24.33 30.02 31.68
N SER A 530 -24.15 29.90 30.37
CA SER A 530 -25.16 29.32 29.45
C SER A 530 -25.43 27.84 29.75
N ILE A 531 -24.41 27.06 30.13
CA ILE A 531 -24.57 25.65 30.53
C ILE A 531 -25.32 25.54 31.87
N ARG A 532 -25.06 26.43 32.84
CA ARG A 532 -25.81 26.49 34.10
C ARG A 532 -27.27 26.87 33.89
N ASN A 533 -27.55 27.84 33.01
CA ASN A 533 -28.93 28.26 32.71
C ASN A 533 -29.71 27.17 31.98
N ASN A 534 -29.07 26.45 31.04
CA ASN A 534 -29.70 25.30 30.37
C ASN A 534 -29.94 24.09 31.30
N LYS A 535 -29.22 24.00 32.42
CA LYS A 535 -29.42 22.96 33.45
C LYS A 535 -30.58 23.33 34.39
N ALA A 536 -30.71 24.61 34.74
CA ALA A 536 -31.86 25.13 35.48
C ALA A 536 -33.17 25.02 34.69
N ASP A 537 -33.16 25.31 33.38
CA ASP A 537 -34.33 25.18 32.51
C ASP A 537 -34.74 23.71 32.24
N LYS A 538 -33.81 22.75 32.40
CA LYS A 538 -34.10 21.31 32.30
C LYS A 538 -34.66 20.72 33.60
N GLU A 539 -34.26 21.23 34.77
CA GLU A 539 -34.80 20.81 36.06
C GLU A 539 -36.20 21.39 36.33
N ASP A 540 -36.52 22.58 35.81
CA ASP A 540 -37.86 23.17 35.95
C ASP A 540 -38.88 22.55 34.96
N LYS A 541 -38.42 22.02 33.83
CA LYS A 541 -39.25 21.26 32.87
C LYS A 541 -39.53 19.81 33.28
N THR A 542 -38.75 19.22 34.18
CA THR A 542 -38.97 17.84 34.66
C THR A 542 -39.94 17.75 35.85
N LYS A 543 -40.35 18.89 36.44
CA LYS A 543 -41.39 18.92 37.50
C LYS A 543 -42.80 19.30 37.02
N LYS A 544 -43.01 19.50 35.72
CA LYS A 544 -44.29 19.97 35.15
C LYS A 544 -44.93 19.05 34.10
N ILE A 545 -44.55 17.77 34.04
CA ILE A 545 -45.19 16.76 33.19
C ILE A 545 -45.82 15.65 34.05
N THR A 546 -46.83 16.04 34.82
CA THR A 546 -47.96 15.19 35.18
C THR A 546 -49.20 16.07 35.21
N LYS A 547 -49.87 16.15 34.06
CA LYS A 547 -51.29 16.49 33.81
C LYS A 547 -51.43 17.32 32.53
N SER A 548 -52.42 16.92 31.73
CA SER A 548 -53.10 17.66 30.65
C SER A 548 -52.91 17.10 29.24
N SER A 549 -53.87 16.25 28.89
CA SER A 549 -54.41 15.93 27.57
C SER A 549 -54.65 17.16 26.67
N HIS A 550 -54.29 17.05 25.39
CA HIS A 550 -55.04 17.51 24.20
C HIS A 550 -54.12 17.61 22.97
N LYS A 551 -54.12 16.58 22.11
CA LYS A 551 -53.76 16.73 20.70
C LYS A 551 -54.17 15.52 19.86
N GLU A 552 -55.46 15.37 19.58
CA GLU A 552 -56.00 14.32 18.68
C GLU A 552 -56.71 14.91 17.44
N ASN A 553 -56.47 16.18 17.11
CA ASN A 553 -57.18 16.88 16.03
C ASN A 553 -56.28 17.51 14.96
N ARG A 554 -55.04 17.04 14.77
CA ARG A 554 -54.17 17.52 13.67
C ARG A 554 -53.77 16.49 12.62
N GLU A 555 -53.94 15.19 12.88
CA GLU A 555 -53.57 14.15 11.89
C GLU A 555 -54.71 13.80 10.91
N LYS A 556 -55.94 14.27 11.15
CA LYS A 556 -57.08 14.06 10.23
C LYS A 556 -57.19 15.10 9.10
N GLU A 557 -56.37 16.16 9.10
CA GLU A 557 -56.39 17.19 8.04
C GLU A 557 -55.28 17.03 6.98
N GLU A 558 -54.17 16.36 7.28
CA GLU A 558 -53.10 16.13 6.28
C GLU A 558 -53.39 14.93 5.36
N VAL A 559 -54.08 13.90 5.85
CA VAL A 559 -54.48 12.73 5.02
C VAL A 559 -55.56 13.12 3.98
N LYS A 560 -56.37 14.14 4.24
CA LYS A 560 -57.37 14.66 3.26
C LYS A 560 -56.78 15.60 2.20
N LYS A 561 -55.55 16.09 2.38
CA LYS A 561 -54.87 16.94 1.37
C LYS A 561 -54.13 16.12 0.31
N ILE A 562 -53.69 14.91 0.65
CA ILE A 562 -52.93 14.04 -0.27
C ILE A 562 -53.87 13.29 -1.25
N GLU A 563 -55.05 12.84 -0.81
CA GLU A 563 -56.08 12.24 -1.71
C GLU A 563 -56.69 13.21 -2.74
N LYS A 564 -56.46 14.52 -2.59
CA LYS A 564 -57.01 15.56 -3.48
C LYS A 564 -56.06 15.94 -4.63
N VAL A 565 -54.79 15.51 -4.57
CA VAL A 565 -53.78 15.80 -5.60
C VAL A 565 -53.70 14.66 -6.64
N GLU A 566 -53.89 13.40 -6.24
CA GLU A 566 -53.92 12.26 -7.18
C GLU A 566 -55.18 12.19 -8.07
N LYS A 567 -56.29 12.80 -7.66
CA LYS A 567 -57.51 12.89 -8.48
C LYS A 567 -57.48 13.97 -9.58
N ASN A 568 -56.46 14.85 -9.60
CA ASN A 568 -56.32 15.88 -10.63
C ASN A 568 -55.38 15.48 -11.79
N HIS A 569 -54.57 14.43 -11.66
CA HIS A 569 -53.71 13.93 -12.75
C HIS A 569 -54.37 12.90 -13.68
N GLN A 570 -55.59 12.43 -13.37
CA GLN A 570 -56.38 11.54 -14.25
C GLN A 570 -57.50 12.26 -15.02
N ARG A 571 -57.51 13.60 -15.05
CA ARG A 571 -58.56 14.39 -15.73
C ARG A 571 -58.10 15.24 -16.92
N GLU A 572 -56.83 15.16 -17.35
CA GLU A 572 -56.31 15.92 -18.49
C GLU A 572 -56.11 15.11 -19.79
N SER A 573 -56.49 13.83 -19.84
CA SER A 573 -56.37 12.99 -21.06
C SER A 573 -57.69 12.64 -21.75
N LYS A 574 -58.78 13.38 -21.47
CA LYS A 574 -60.06 13.26 -22.20
C LYS A 574 -60.76 14.61 -22.37
N ASN A 575 -60.45 15.32 -23.46
CA ASN A 575 -61.40 16.00 -24.35
C ASN A 575 -60.69 17.00 -25.28
N SER A 576 -60.37 16.56 -26.50
CA SER A 576 -60.50 17.40 -27.69
C SER A 576 -61.63 16.85 -28.57
N MET A 577 -62.78 17.52 -28.51
CA MET A 577 -63.76 17.64 -29.59
C MET A 577 -63.07 18.12 -30.90
N ARG A 578 -63.53 17.97 -32.14
CA ARG A 578 -64.77 17.52 -32.81
C ARG A 578 -64.47 17.59 -34.33
N LYS A 579 -65.07 16.71 -35.15
CA LYS A 579 -65.89 17.04 -36.35
C LYS A 579 -66.47 15.75 -36.98
N ASN A 580 -67.79 15.79 -37.21
CA ASN A 580 -68.70 14.78 -37.81
C ASN A 580 -68.59 14.77 -39.38
N PRO A 581 -69.51 14.14 -40.16
CA PRO A 581 -69.84 12.71 -40.41
C PRO A 581 -69.94 12.45 -41.97
N PRO A 582 -70.83 11.61 -42.57
CA PRO A 582 -71.31 10.22 -42.32
C PRO A 582 -71.17 9.27 -43.56
N SER A 583 -71.33 7.94 -43.38
CA SER A 583 -72.16 7.07 -44.25
C SER A 583 -72.24 5.61 -43.74
N ASN A 584 -73.47 5.14 -43.52
CA ASN A 584 -73.95 3.76 -43.27
C ASN A 584 -73.89 2.86 -44.53
N PRO A 585 -74.37 1.58 -44.55
CA PRO A 585 -74.61 0.56 -43.49
C PRO A 585 -73.87 -0.78 -43.83
N THR A 586 -73.93 -1.92 -43.11
CA THR A 586 -75.01 -2.95 -43.12
C THR A 586 -74.56 -4.20 -42.34
N GLU A 587 -75.38 -4.70 -41.39
CA GLU A 587 -75.70 -6.12 -41.03
C GLU A 587 -74.61 -7.15 -40.64
N GLN A 588 -74.81 -8.18 -39.78
CA GLN A 588 -75.95 -8.75 -39.05
C GLN A 588 -75.43 -9.78 -37.98
N LYS A 589 -76.20 -9.95 -36.89
CA LYS A 589 -76.58 -11.21 -36.18
C LYS A 589 -75.59 -11.96 -35.24
N THR A 590 -75.82 -11.91 -33.92
CA THR A 590 -76.57 -12.85 -33.00
C THR A 590 -75.78 -14.13 -32.65
N HIS A 591 -75.70 -14.71 -31.44
CA HIS A 591 -76.64 -14.95 -30.32
C HIS A 591 -75.80 -15.35 -29.07
N HIS A 592 -76.13 -14.93 -27.82
CA HIS A 592 -76.82 -15.70 -26.75
C HIS A 592 -76.03 -16.93 -26.21
N ILE A 593 -75.97 -17.29 -24.91
CA ILE A 593 -76.64 -16.85 -23.69
C ILE A 593 -76.01 -17.59 -22.47
N GLN A 594 -76.17 -16.97 -21.28
CA GLN A 594 -76.27 -17.52 -19.90
C GLN A 594 -75.11 -18.30 -19.26
N GLU A 595 -74.53 -17.82 -18.15
CA GLU A 595 -75.04 -17.82 -16.76
C GLU A 595 -75.14 -19.26 -16.20
N SER A 596 -74.81 -19.58 -14.94
CA SER A 596 -74.25 -18.87 -13.79
C SER A 596 -74.14 -19.91 -12.66
N LYS A 597 -73.33 -19.61 -11.62
CA LYS A 597 -73.53 -20.00 -10.20
C LYS A 597 -73.39 -21.50 -9.87
N SER A 598 -72.95 -21.98 -8.71
CA SER A 598 -72.42 -21.46 -7.44
C SER A 598 -72.32 -22.66 -6.47
N TYR A 599 -71.61 -22.49 -5.32
CA TYR A 599 -71.60 -23.37 -4.13
C TYR A 599 -70.86 -24.72 -4.28
N SER A 600 -70.22 -25.34 -3.28
CA SER A 600 -69.91 -25.03 -1.87
C SER A 600 -69.09 -26.18 -1.29
N SER A 601 -68.16 -25.83 -0.40
CA SER A 601 -67.75 -26.52 0.85
C SER A 601 -67.44 -28.03 0.92
N ALA A 602 -66.27 -28.26 1.55
CA ALA A 602 -65.98 -29.24 2.60
C ALA A 602 -65.51 -30.67 2.22
N LYS A 603 -64.18 -30.88 2.42
CA LYS A 603 -63.45 -31.91 3.22
C LYS A 603 -64.15 -33.25 3.55
N PRO A 604 -63.39 -34.27 4.01
CA PRO A 604 -62.05 -34.78 3.62
C PRO A 604 -62.05 -36.33 3.49
N SER A 605 -61.02 -36.95 2.90
CA SER A 605 -60.35 -38.19 3.39
C SER A 605 -59.61 -38.97 2.29
N GLN A 606 -58.36 -39.30 2.64
CA GLN A 606 -57.64 -40.56 2.43
C GLN A 606 -57.48 -41.18 1.03
N ALA A 607 -56.21 -41.19 0.63
CA ALA A 607 -55.43 -42.32 0.10
C ALA A 607 -55.94 -43.08 -1.13
N ARG A 608 -55.31 -42.78 -2.28
CA ARG A 608 -55.01 -43.77 -3.31
C ARG A 608 -53.69 -43.41 -4.01
N GLN A 609 -52.73 -44.33 -3.92
CA GLN A 609 -51.50 -44.31 -4.71
C GLN A 609 -51.83 -44.42 -6.19
N THR A 610 -51.29 -43.51 -7.00
CA THR A 610 -51.19 -43.66 -8.45
C THR A 610 -49.75 -43.45 -8.88
N HIS A 611 -49.22 -44.42 -9.61
CA HIS A 611 -47.89 -44.40 -10.22
C HIS A 611 -47.74 -43.20 -11.16
N HIS A 612 -46.87 -42.26 -10.82
CA HIS A 612 -46.42 -41.22 -11.75
C HIS A 612 -45.23 -41.76 -12.56
N LYS A 613 -45.45 -42.00 -13.85
CA LYS A 613 -44.37 -42.10 -14.84
C LYS A 613 -43.63 -40.75 -14.87
N GLN A 614 -42.32 -40.79 -14.60
CA GLN A 614 -41.44 -39.63 -14.78
C GLN A 614 -41.37 -39.27 -16.28
N PRO A 615 -41.37 -37.97 -16.62
CA PRO A 615 -41.14 -37.52 -17.99
C PRO A 615 -39.66 -37.67 -18.33
N GLU A 616 -39.35 -38.35 -19.43
CA GLU A 616 -38.02 -38.38 -20.02
C GLU A 616 -37.59 -36.95 -20.39
N THR A 617 -36.67 -36.39 -19.61
CA THR A 617 -35.99 -35.14 -19.94
C THR A 617 -35.02 -35.39 -21.08
N HIS A 618 -35.39 -34.97 -22.29
CA HIS A 618 -34.42 -34.75 -23.37
C HIS A 618 -33.42 -33.67 -22.93
N GLN A 619 -32.28 -34.10 -22.38
CA GLN A 619 -31.12 -33.24 -22.20
C GLN A 619 -30.59 -32.88 -23.60
N SER A 620 -30.89 -31.69 -24.10
CA SER A 620 -30.21 -31.18 -25.28
C SER A 620 -28.74 -30.97 -24.91
N GLU A 621 -27.85 -31.76 -25.50
CA GLU A 621 -26.40 -31.63 -25.34
C GLU A 621 -26.01 -30.17 -25.59
N ILE A 622 -25.54 -29.50 -24.54
CA ILE A 622 -24.99 -28.14 -24.64
C ILE A 622 -23.64 -28.28 -25.33
N LYS A 623 -23.63 -28.09 -26.66
CA LYS A 623 -22.38 -28.01 -27.42
C LYS A 623 -21.56 -26.83 -26.87
N GLN A 624 -20.43 -27.13 -26.26
CA GLN A 624 -19.50 -26.10 -25.77
C GLN A 624 -18.90 -25.34 -26.96
N CYS A 625 -18.95 -24.02 -26.91
CA CYS A 625 -18.37 -23.15 -27.93
C CYS A 625 -16.85 -23.03 -27.70
N LYS A 626 -16.05 -23.37 -28.73
CA LYS A 626 -14.59 -23.23 -28.70
C LYS A 626 -14.20 -21.76 -28.84
N SER A 627 -13.10 -21.36 -28.22
CA SER A 627 -12.54 -20.02 -28.36
C SER A 627 -11.08 -20.04 -28.83
N LEU A 628 -10.70 -19.11 -29.71
CA LEU A 628 -9.35 -18.94 -30.22
C LEU A 628 -8.90 -17.48 -30.06
N THR A 629 -7.74 -17.26 -29.46
CA THR A 629 -7.12 -15.93 -29.36
C THR A 629 -5.79 -15.87 -30.10
N PHE A 630 -5.67 -14.98 -31.08
CA PHE A 630 -4.38 -14.68 -31.71
C PHE A 630 -3.61 -13.65 -30.89
N LEU A 631 -2.41 -14.01 -30.43
CA LEU A 631 -1.53 -13.15 -29.66
C LEU A 631 -0.48 -12.54 -30.60
N LEU A 632 -0.57 -11.23 -30.85
CA LEU A 632 0.28 -10.52 -31.81
C LEU A 632 1.25 -9.57 -31.11
N PRO A 633 2.52 -9.96 -30.89
CA PRO A 633 3.56 -9.08 -30.38
C PRO A 633 4.00 -8.05 -31.41
N MET A 634 3.58 -6.80 -31.23
CA MET A 634 4.04 -5.70 -32.06
C MET A 634 5.29 -5.06 -31.48
N THR A 635 6.42 -5.61 -31.87
CA THR A 635 7.72 -5.33 -31.27
C THR A 635 8.80 -5.21 -32.36
N ILE A 636 9.99 -4.76 -31.98
CA ILE A 636 11.19 -4.78 -32.84
C ILE A 636 12.01 -6.07 -32.59
N PRO A 637 13.02 -6.37 -33.41
CA PRO A 637 13.94 -7.49 -33.14
C PRO A 637 14.67 -7.33 -31.79
N GLY A 638 14.92 -8.45 -31.10
CA GLY A 638 15.67 -8.47 -29.83
C GLY A 638 14.84 -8.26 -28.56
N THR A 639 13.52 -8.18 -28.66
CA THR A 639 12.65 -7.77 -27.54
C THR A 639 12.33 -8.87 -26.54
N GLY A 640 12.71 -10.12 -26.81
CA GLY A 640 12.44 -11.24 -25.90
C GLY A 640 11.07 -11.89 -26.07
N LYS A 641 10.48 -11.83 -27.27
CA LYS A 641 9.24 -12.55 -27.64
C LYS A 641 9.25 -14.02 -27.21
N THR A 642 10.36 -14.73 -27.45
CA THR A 642 10.53 -16.13 -27.05
C THR A 642 10.43 -16.33 -25.53
N ALA A 643 10.98 -15.41 -24.72
CA ALA A 643 10.89 -15.46 -23.27
C ALA A 643 9.47 -15.19 -22.79
N LEU A 644 8.75 -14.26 -23.43
CA LEU A 644 7.33 -14.02 -23.16
C LEU A 644 6.48 -15.26 -23.48
N LYS A 645 6.71 -15.88 -24.65
CA LYS A 645 6.03 -17.12 -25.03
C LYS A 645 6.23 -18.21 -23.98
N GLN A 646 7.47 -18.42 -23.55
CA GLN A 646 7.78 -19.43 -22.53
C GLN A 646 7.08 -19.13 -21.21
N ALA A 647 7.08 -17.87 -20.77
CA ALA A 647 6.36 -17.48 -19.56
C ALA A 647 4.84 -17.70 -19.67
N ILE A 648 4.25 -17.47 -20.85
CA ILE A 648 2.83 -17.78 -21.10
C ILE A 648 2.60 -19.30 -21.04
N ALA A 649 3.47 -20.11 -21.65
CA ALA A 649 3.37 -21.57 -21.63
C ALA A 649 3.41 -22.11 -20.19
N GLU A 650 4.43 -21.72 -19.41
CA GLU A 650 4.60 -22.14 -18.02
C GLU A 650 3.37 -21.80 -17.16
N GLN A 651 2.77 -20.63 -17.37
CA GLN A 651 1.58 -20.21 -16.63
C GLN A 651 0.32 -20.98 -17.06
N LEU A 652 0.15 -21.27 -18.36
CA LEU A 652 -0.97 -22.10 -18.83
C LEU A 652 -0.88 -23.55 -18.35
N GLU A 653 0.33 -24.11 -18.29
CA GLU A 653 0.60 -25.44 -17.73
C GLU A 653 0.32 -25.49 -16.22
N SER A 654 0.68 -24.43 -15.47
CA SER A 654 0.48 -24.39 -14.01
C SER A 654 -0.97 -24.17 -13.57
N SER A 655 -1.85 -23.66 -14.44
CA SER A 655 -3.20 -23.19 -14.08
C SER A 655 -4.31 -24.22 -14.30
N ASP A 656 -3.96 -25.48 -14.62
CA ASP A 656 -4.91 -26.55 -15.04
C ASP A 656 -5.91 -26.04 -16.10
N SER A 657 -5.41 -25.18 -17.00
CA SER A 657 -6.24 -24.51 -17.99
C SER A 657 -6.54 -25.45 -19.15
N GLN A 658 -7.79 -25.48 -19.62
CA GLN A 658 -8.17 -26.17 -20.87
C GLN A 658 -7.72 -25.40 -22.15
N ILE A 659 -6.70 -24.54 -22.02
CA ILE A 659 -6.24 -23.66 -23.09
C ILE A 659 -4.96 -24.24 -23.71
N LYS A 660 -5.03 -24.61 -24.99
CA LYS A 660 -3.86 -25.08 -25.75
C LYS A 660 -3.11 -23.89 -26.34
N LEU A 661 -1.82 -23.73 -25.99
CA LEU A 661 -0.95 -22.74 -26.61
C LEU A 661 -0.29 -23.32 -27.86
N LEU A 662 -0.58 -22.72 -29.01
CA LEU A 662 0.03 -23.00 -30.30
C LEU A 662 1.02 -21.88 -30.65
N HIS A 663 2.07 -22.21 -31.39
CA HIS A 663 3.15 -21.29 -31.72
C HIS A 663 3.42 -21.26 -33.22
N LEU A 664 3.58 -20.06 -33.78
CA LEU A 664 3.95 -19.86 -35.17
C LEU A 664 5.05 -18.79 -35.27
N SER A 665 6.26 -19.21 -35.60
CA SER A 665 7.43 -18.32 -35.74
C SER A 665 7.79 -18.10 -37.20
N SER A 666 7.90 -16.84 -37.62
CA SER A 666 8.40 -16.53 -38.96
C SER A 666 9.89 -16.77 -39.10
N ASP A 667 10.64 -16.70 -37.99
CA ASP A 667 12.08 -16.93 -37.99
C ASP A 667 12.40 -18.42 -38.13
N ASP A 668 11.61 -19.30 -37.49
CA ASP A 668 11.80 -20.76 -37.55
C ASP A 668 11.56 -21.26 -38.98
N ILE A 669 10.42 -20.88 -39.58
CA ILE A 669 10.09 -21.22 -40.98
C ILE A 669 11.17 -20.73 -41.94
N ARG A 670 11.67 -19.52 -41.73
CA ARG A 670 12.71 -18.97 -42.61
C ARG A 670 14.05 -19.66 -42.40
N ALA A 671 14.39 -20.05 -41.18
CA ALA A 671 15.59 -20.81 -40.88
C ALA A 671 15.57 -22.19 -41.56
N GLU A 672 14.45 -22.91 -41.51
CA GLU A 672 14.25 -24.18 -42.22
C GLU A 672 14.50 -24.04 -43.74
N LEU A 673 13.94 -22.99 -44.35
CA LEU A 673 14.12 -22.72 -45.78
C LEU A 673 15.55 -22.34 -46.15
N ILE A 674 16.23 -21.56 -45.29
CA ILE A 674 17.64 -21.19 -45.48
C ILE A 674 18.50 -22.45 -45.40
N GLU A 675 18.28 -23.29 -44.40
CA GLU A 675 19.03 -24.53 -44.22
C GLU A 675 18.83 -25.48 -45.40
N ALA A 676 17.59 -25.68 -45.86
CA ALA A 676 17.30 -26.47 -47.04
C ALA A 676 18.03 -25.95 -48.29
N ARG A 677 18.06 -24.62 -48.50
CA ARG A 677 18.78 -24.00 -49.63
C ARG A 677 20.29 -24.18 -49.54
N MET A 678 20.85 -24.00 -48.35
CA MET A 678 22.28 -24.20 -48.10
C MET A 678 22.68 -25.66 -48.36
N GLN A 679 21.84 -26.62 -47.97
CA GLN A 679 22.09 -28.05 -48.17
C GLN A 679 21.88 -28.49 -49.63
N GLU A 680 20.81 -28.05 -50.28
CA GLU A 680 20.43 -28.48 -51.64
C GLU A 680 21.24 -27.80 -52.74
N LEU A 681 21.52 -26.50 -52.59
CA LEU A 681 22.11 -25.67 -53.64
C LEU A 681 23.51 -25.16 -53.31
N GLY A 682 24.01 -25.39 -52.08
CA GLY A 682 25.32 -24.89 -51.65
C GLY A 682 25.41 -23.36 -51.60
N GLU A 683 24.27 -22.66 -51.56
CA GLU A 683 24.21 -21.20 -51.44
C GLU A 683 24.81 -20.76 -50.10
N ASP A 684 25.51 -19.61 -50.08
CA ASP A 684 25.88 -18.99 -48.81
C ASP A 684 24.63 -18.49 -48.08
N ARG A 685 24.73 -18.34 -46.77
CA ARG A 685 23.57 -18.02 -45.92
C ARG A 685 22.91 -16.68 -46.27
N ASP A 686 23.66 -15.66 -46.69
CA ASP A 686 23.09 -14.34 -47.01
C ASP A 686 22.33 -14.40 -48.36
N THR A 687 22.85 -15.15 -49.34
CA THR A 687 22.14 -15.46 -50.59
C THR A 687 20.86 -16.25 -50.30
N ALA A 688 20.96 -17.33 -49.53
CA ALA A 688 19.80 -18.15 -49.13
C ALA A 688 18.76 -17.32 -48.37
N PHE A 689 19.19 -16.46 -47.44
CA PHE A 689 18.30 -15.55 -46.70
C PHE A 689 17.52 -14.62 -47.64
N SER A 690 18.18 -14.07 -48.66
CA SER A 690 17.57 -13.15 -49.61
C SER A 690 16.52 -13.83 -50.49
N VAL A 691 16.83 -15.03 -51.02
CA VAL A 691 15.95 -15.77 -51.94
C VAL A 691 14.75 -16.39 -51.22
N THR A 692 14.91 -16.78 -49.95
CA THR A 692 13.85 -17.44 -49.16
C THR A 692 12.75 -16.50 -48.64
N ALA A 693 12.88 -15.18 -48.79
CA ALA A 693 11.92 -14.21 -48.27
C ALA A 693 10.47 -14.42 -48.79
N LYS A 694 10.32 -14.70 -50.09
CA LYS A 694 9.01 -14.93 -50.71
C LYS A 694 8.45 -16.34 -50.37
N PRO A 695 9.21 -17.44 -50.50
CA PRO A 695 8.78 -18.76 -50.02
C PRO A 695 8.37 -18.77 -48.53
N ALA A 696 9.13 -18.10 -47.66
CA ALA A 696 8.84 -18.04 -46.22
C ALA A 696 7.47 -17.43 -45.93
N LYS A 697 7.05 -16.41 -46.71
CA LYS A 697 5.70 -15.85 -46.59
C LYS A 697 4.62 -16.87 -46.96
N THR A 698 4.78 -17.57 -48.09
CA THR A 698 3.84 -18.59 -48.53
C THR A 698 3.73 -19.73 -47.52
N GLN A 699 4.86 -20.22 -47.00
CA GLN A 699 4.89 -21.29 -46.01
C GLN A 699 4.32 -20.84 -44.66
N PHE A 700 4.57 -19.60 -44.24
CA PHE A 700 3.93 -19.02 -43.05
C PHE A 700 2.40 -19.01 -43.16
N ASP A 701 1.88 -18.57 -44.32
CA ASP A 701 0.44 -18.54 -44.58
C ASP A 701 -0.18 -19.95 -44.58
N GLN A 702 0.55 -20.92 -45.15
CA GLN A 702 0.17 -22.32 -45.14
C GLN A 702 0.12 -22.88 -43.70
N ARG A 703 1.19 -22.71 -42.92
CA ARG A 703 1.27 -23.17 -41.52
C ARG A 703 0.18 -22.54 -40.64
N LEU A 704 -0.12 -21.26 -40.85
CA LEU A 704 -1.22 -20.60 -40.13
C LEU A 704 -2.58 -21.22 -40.49
N SER A 705 -2.80 -21.57 -41.77
CA SER A 705 -4.00 -22.28 -42.19
C SER A 705 -4.09 -23.71 -41.63
N GLU A 706 -2.97 -24.40 -41.50
CA GLU A 706 -2.85 -25.71 -40.82
C GLU A 706 -3.25 -25.58 -39.34
N ILE A 707 -2.70 -24.62 -38.60
CA ILE A 707 -3.04 -24.33 -37.20
C ILE A 707 -4.54 -24.07 -37.04
N VAL A 708 -5.14 -23.25 -37.90
CA VAL A 708 -6.59 -22.98 -37.83
C VAL A 708 -7.40 -24.26 -38.12
N THR A 709 -6.89 -25.17 -38.96
CA THR A 709 -7.53 -26.47 -39.21
C THR A 709 -7.41 -27.39 -38.00
N GLU A 710 -6.25 -27.42 -37.35
CA GLU A 710 -6.03 -28.13 -36.09
C GLU A 710 -7.00 -27.68 -35.01
N VAL A 711 -7.16 -26.35 -34.80
CA VAL A 711 -8.11 -25.78 -33.82
C VAL A 711 -9.56 -26.22 -34.08
N ILE A 712 -9.96 -26.30 -35.36
CA ILE A 712 -11.32 -26.75 -35.73
C ILE A 712 -11.49 -28.23 -35.37
N GLN A 713 -10.46 -29.06 -35.65
CA GLN A 713 -10.51 -30.51 -35.49
C GLN A 713 -10.27 -30.99 -34.05
N ASP A 714 -9.56 -30.23 -33.22
CA ASP A 714 -9.19 -30.58 -31.84
C ASP A 714 -10.40 -30.47 -30.90
N ASN A 715 -10.94 -31.61 -30.47
CA ASN A 715 -12.12 -31.67 -29.61
C ASN A 715 -11.77 -31.79 -28.12
N ASP A 716 -10.49 -31.91 -27.79
CA ASP A 716 -10.03 -32.12 -26.41
C ASP A 716 -9.92 -30.79 -25.65
N HIS A 717 -9.81 -29.67 -26.37
CA HIS A 717 -9.63 -28.34 -25.80
C HIS A 717 -10.80 -27.40 -26.12
N THR A 718 -11.17 -26.58 -25.13
CA THR A 718 -12.25 -25.58 -25.26
C THR A 718 -11.69 -24.17 -25.53
N GLY A 719 -10.41 -23.95 -25.24
CA GLY A 719 -9.71 -22.70 -25.51
C GLY A 719 -8.39 -22.91 -26.25
N PHE A 720 -8.05 -21.98 -27.13
CA PHE A 720 -6.81 -21.98 -27.89
C PHE A 720 -6.19 -20.59 -27.88
N ALA A 721 -4.86 -20.55 -27.81
CA ALA A 721 -4.08 -19.33 -27.98
C ALA A 721 -3.01 -19.56 -29.04
N VAL A 722 -2.91 -18.70 -30.04
CA VAL A 722 -1.87 -18.79 -31.08
C VAL A 722 -0.91 -17.63 -30.92
N PHE A 723 0.32 -17.92 -30.45
CA PHE A 723 1.38 -16.94 -30.34
C PHE A 723 2.09 -16.76 -31.68
N ILE A 724 1.89 -15.60 -32.31
CA ILE A 724 2.47 -15.28 -33.62
C ILE A 724 3.83 -14.58 -33.41
N ASP A 725 4.93 -15.35 -33.38
CA ASP A 725 6.28 -14.81 -33.25
C ASP A 725 6.78 -14.27 -34.59
N LYS A 726 6.31 -13.07 -34.94
CA LYS A 726 6.65 -12.34 -36.17
C LYS A 726 6.84 -10.85 -35.89
N ASN A 727 7.87 -10.25 -36.47
CA ASN A 727 8.05 -8.79 -36.42
C ASN A 727 7.14 -8.14 -37.46
N ILE A 728 5.91 -7.78 -37.06
CA ILE A 728 4.90 -7.19 -37.95
C ILE A 728 5.17 -5.69 -38.11
N LEU A 729 5.50 -5.26 -39.32
CA LEU A 729 5.72 -3.85 -39.64
C LEU A 729 4.42 -3.15 -40.05
N PRO A 730 4.29 -1.82 -39.85
CA PRO A 730 3.07 -1.07 -40.19
C PRO A 730 2.63 -1.21 -41.64
N ASN A 731 3.58 -1.18 -42.57
CA ASN A 731 3.31 -1.38 -44.01
C ASN A 731 2.81 -2.80 -44.36
N GLN A 732 2.84 -3.75 -43.42
CA GLN A 732 2.34 -5.11 -43.59
C GLN A 732 0.91 -5.31 -43.06
N PHE A 733 0.31 -4.30 -42.43
CA PHE A 733 -1.00 -4.41 -41.79
C PHE A 733 -2.11 -4.85 -42.73
N SER A 734 -2.13 -4.37 -43.97
CA SER A 734 -3.18 -4.71 -44.95
C SER A 734 -3.20 -6.21 -45.29
N GLY A 735 -2.01 -6.80 -45.48
CA GLY A 735 -1.86 -8.22 -45.77
C GLY A 735 -2.30 -9.10 -44.60
N LEU A 736 -1.83 -8.77 -43.40
CA LEU A 736 -2.17 -9.51 -42.19
C LEU A 736 -3.65 -9.38 -41.82
N LYS A 737 -4.23 -8.17 -41.95
CA LYS A 737 -5.66 -7.92 -41.73
C LYS A 737 -6.52 -8.82 -42.60
N LYS A 738 -6.20 -8.89 -43.90
CA LYS A 738 -6.92 -9.74 -44.85
C LYS A 738 -6.90 -11.20 -44.41
N GLN A 739 -5.73 -11.71 -44.05
CA GLN A 739 -5.55 -13.10 -43.58
C GLN A 739 -6.35 -13.39 -42.31
N LEU A 740 -6.21 -12.55 -41.27
CA LEU A 740 -6.94 -12.73 -40.01
C LEU A 740 -8.45 -12.62 -40.20
N THR A 741 -8.92 -11.76 -41.11
CA THR A 741 -10.34 -11.64 -41.45
C THR A 741 -10.85 -12.91 -42.13
N ASP A 742 -10.10 -13.46 -43.09
CA ASP A 742 -10.45 -14.71 -43.78
C ASP A 742 -10.51 -15.90 -42.79
N PHE A 743 -9.57 -15.97 -41.84
CA PHE A 743 -9.59 -16.98 -40.78
C PHE A 743 -10.73 -16.79 -39.78
N THR A 744 -10.99 -15.56 -39.35
CA THR A 744 -12.12 -15.23 -38.45
C THR A 744 -13.44 -15.70 -39.07
N ARG A 745 -13.63 -15.45 -40.37
CA ARG A 745 -14.81 -15.92 -41.11
C ARG A 745 -14.89 -17.45 -41.14
N ARG A 746 -13.78 -18.14 -41.38
CA ARG A 746 -13.71 -19.61 -41.40
C ARG A 746 -14.02 -20.22 -40.03
N LEU A 747 -13.45 -19.66 -38.96
CA LEU A 747 -13.68 -20.09 -37.57
C LEU A 747 -15.12 -19.85 -37.13
N THR A 748 -15.70 -18.69 -37.52
CA THR A 748 -17.10 -18.37 -37.22
C THR A 748 -18.06 -19.37 -37.89
N ALA A 749 -17.74 -19.83 -39.11
CA ALA A 749 -18.55 -20.85 -39.80
C ALA A 749 -18.57 -22.20 -39.06
N GLU A 750 -17.53 -22.48 -38.28
CA GLU A 750 -17.36 -23.70 -37.46
C GLU A 750 -17.74 -23.49 -35.99
N ASP A 751 -18.43 -22.38 -35.67
CA ASP A 751 -18.86 -22.04 -34.30
C ASP A 751 -17.69 -21.87 -33.30
N VAL A 752 -16.53 -21.43 -33.80
CA VAL A 752 -15.35 -21.08 -33.00
C VAL A 752 -15.26 -19.56 -32.88
N GLN A 753 -15.39 -19.05 -31.65
CA GLN A 753 -15.22 -17.63 -31.38
C GLN A 753 -13.75 -17.26 -31.51
N SER A 754 -13.41 -16.26 -32.33
CA SER A 754 -12.03 -15.78 -32.45
C SER A 754 -11.88 -14.33 -31.97
N SER A 755 -10.71 -14.03 -31.43
CA SER A 755 -10.30 -12.67 -31.05
C SER A 755 -8.83 -12.43 -31.34
N ILE A 756 -8.46 -11.16 -31.50
CA ILE A 756 -7.08 -10.74 -31.77
C ILE A 756 -6.62 -9.82 -30.63
N THR A 757 -5.59 -10.25 -29.90
CA THR A 757 -4.99 -9.49 -28.81
C THR A 757 -3.64 -8.93 -29.24
N LEU A 758 -3.53 -7.61 -29.20
CA LEU A 758 -2.28 -6.90 -29.43
C LEU A 758 -1.41 -6.94 -28.17
N LEU A 759 -0.18 -7.42 -28.30
CA LEU A 759 0.84 -7.32 -27.25
C LEU A 759 1.79 -6.17 -27.59
N LEU A 760 1.73 -5.10 -26.80
CA LEU A 760 2.58 -3.92 -26.95
C LEU A 760 3.63 -3.87 -25.84
N PRO A 761 4.85 -3.40 -26.12
CA PRO A 761 5.80 -3.09 -25.07
C PRO A 761 5.28 -2.02 -24.13
N HIS A 762 5.34 -2.32 -22.85
CA HIS A 762 5.15 -1.33 -21.81
C HIS A 762 6.39 -0.42 -21.76
N CYS A 763 6.23 0.85 -22.09
CA CYS A 763 7.29 1.85 -22.11
C CYS A 763 6.91 2.99 -21.15
N LYS A 764 7.70 3.21 -20.10
CA LYS A 764 7.37 4.20 -19.04
C LYS A 764 7.37 5.64 -19.53
N GLN A 765 8.05 5.93 -20.64
CA GLN A 765 8.10 7.22 -21.30
C GLN A 765 7.85 7.02 -22.80
N ALA A 766 6.61 7.20 -23.23
CA ALA A 766 6.31 7.32 -24.65
C ALA A 766 7.05 8.54 -25.22
N LEU A 767 7.72 8.39 -26.37
CA LEU A 767 8.54 9.47 -26.91
C LEU A 767 7.68 10.53 -27.57
N SER A 768 7.90 11.79 -27.18
CA SER A 768 7.64 12.93 -28.06
C SER A 768 8.95 13.27 -28.77
N PHE A 769 9.07 12.99 -30.06
CA PHE A 769 10.25 13.43 -30.82
C PHE A 769 10.33 14.96 -30.82
N ARG A 770 11.51 15.51 -30.51
CA ARG A 770 11.72 16.98 -30.44
C ARG A 770 11.66 17.68 -31.79
N THR A 771 11.81 16.92 -32.88
CA THR A 771 11.97 17.43 -34.25
C THR A 771 10.69 17.38 -35.08
N ALA A 772 9.65 16.66 -34.66
CA ALA A 772 8.32 16.83 -35.24
C ALA A 772 7.80 18.22 -34.81
N SER A 773 7.37 19.04 -35.77
CA SER A 773 7.05 20.46 -35.56
C SER A 773 6.27 20.70 -34.26
N ARG A 774 6.58 21.82 -33.58
CA ARG A 774 5.91 22.28 -32.34
C ARG A 774 4.38 22.36 -32.42
N ASP A 775 3.80 22.16 -33.60
CA ASP A 775 2.39 22.31 -33.90
C ASP A 775 1.65 20.98 -34.16
N ALA A 776 2.30 19.81 -34.02
CA ALA A 776 1.64 18.50 -34.14
C ALA A 776 1.39 17.88 -32.74
N PRO A 777 0.21 18.07 -32.11
CA PRO A 777 0.05 17.85 -30.67
C PRO A 777 0.05 16.39 -30.20
N ASN A 778 0.13 15.38 -31.08
CA ASN A 778 -0.10 13.97 -30.72
C ASN A 778 0.87 12.96 -31.40
N ASN A 779 2.13 13.33 -31.65
CA ASN A 779 3.13 12.40 -32.19
C ASN A 779 3.84 11.62 -31.08
N SER A 780 3.13 10.71 -30.41
CA SER A 780 3.76 9.77 -29.48
C SER A 780 4.25 8.52 -30.22
N HIS A 781 5.58 8.34 -30.31
CA HIS A 781 6.14 7.06 -30.76
C HIS A 781 5.74 5.95 -29.78
N PRO A 782 5.37 4.75 -30.24
CA PRO A 782 4.90 3.68 -29.34
C PRO A 782 5.99 3.08 -28.45
N PHE A 783 7.26 3.31 -28.76
CA PHE A 783 8.40 2.73 -28.06
C PHE A 783 9.34 3.79 -27.48
N SER A 784 9.99 3.49 -26.35
CA SER A 784 11.01 4.35 -25.72
C SER A 784 12.41 4.15 -26.34
N TYR A 785 13.32 5.13 -26.15
CA TYR A 785 14.74 4.97 -26.52
C TYR A 785 15.41 3.85 -25.71
N ASN A 786 15.00 3.69 -24.44
CA ASN A 786 15.53 2.64 -23.58
C ASN A 786 15.13 1.25 -24.08
N TYR A 787 13.88 1.09 -24.53
CA TYR A 787 13.42 -0.14 -25.16
C TYR A 787 14.23 -0.46 -26.43
N LEU A 788 14.52 0.52 -27.30
CA LEU A 788 15.40 0.33 -28.45
C LEU A 788 16.80 -0.14 -28.04
N LEU A 789 17.40 0.54 -27.07
CA LEU A 789 18.74 0.20 -26.57
C LEU A 789 18.78 -1.24 -26.05
N GLN A 790 17.81 -1.65 -25.22
CA GLN A 790 17.78 -2.99 -24.65
C GLN A 790 17.50 -4.07 -25.70
N ALA A 791 16.62 -3.80 -26.67
CA ALA A 791 16.36 -4.71 -27.77
C ALA A 791 17.63 -4.92 -28.62
N TYR A 792 18.33 -3.83 -28.96
CA TYR A 792 19.62 -3.90 -29.66
C TYR A 792 20.67 -4.68 -28.86
N MET A 793 20.82 -4.38 -27.57
CA MET A 793 21.74 -5.08 -26.67
C MET A 793 21.52 -6.59 -26.65
N ARG A 794 20.24 -7.03 -26.64
CA ARG A 794 19.88 -8.43 -26.71
C ARG A 794 20.19 -9.05 -28.07
N CYS A 795 19.96 -8.32 -29.17
CA CYS A 795 20.42 -8.77 -30.49
C CYS A 795 21.92 -9.00 -30.50
N CYS A 796 22.71 -8.09 -29.93
CA CYS A 796 24.17 -8.25 -29.86
C CYS A 796 24.57 -9.47 -29.05
N HIS A 797 23.93 -9.77 -27.93
CA HIS A 797 24.33 -10.89 -27.06
C HIS A 797 23.88 -12.27 -27.54
N ARG A 798 22.93 -12.36 -28.46
CA ARG A 798 22.50 -13.65 -29.03
C ARG A 798 23.59 -14.21 -29.94
N GLN A 799 24.07 -15.42 -29.63
CA GLN A 799 25.01 -16.14 -30.49
C GLN A 799 24.28 -16.95 -31.58
N ASP A 800 23.08 -17.45 -31.27
CA ASP A 800 22.36 -18.42 -32.12
C ASP A 800 20.97 -17.92 -32.54
N HIS A 801 20.88 -16.81 -33.28
CA HIS A 801 19.58 -16.42 -33.87
C HIS A 801 19.28 -17.28 -35.11
N PRO A 802 18.06 -17.83 -35.27
CA PRO A 802 17.70 -18.66 -36.42
C PRO A 802 17.94 -17.97 -37.77
N THR A 803 17.71 -16.66 -37.84
CA THR A 803 17.80 -15.88 -39.10
C THR A 803 18.84 -14.76 -39.12
N ILE A 804 19.35 -14.33 -37.97
CA ILE A 804 20.28 -13.18 -37.84
C ILE A 804 21.59 -13.70 -37.24
N GLN A 805 22.47 -14.27 -38.06
CA GLN A 805 23.83 -14.54 -37.59
C GLN A 805 24.59 -13.23 -37.45
N ARG A 806 25.47 -13.15 -36.45
CA ARG A 806 26.43 -12.03 -36.34
C ARG A 806 27.22 -11.95 -37.63
N SER A 807 26.91 -10.97 -38.46
CA SER A 807 27.80 -10.61 -39.55
C SER A 807 29.08 -10.07 -38.94
N GLY A 808 30.22 -10.26 -39.61
CA GLY A 808 31.44 -9.54 -39.24
C GLY A 808 31.27 -8.00 -39.25
N ASP A 809 30.17 -7.51 -39.84
CA ASP A 809 29.70 -6.13 -39.77
C ASP A 809 28.79 -5.89 -38.53
N PRO A 810 29.27 -5.18 -37.50
CA PRO A 810 28.49 -4.87 -36.30
C PRO A 810 27.41 -3.80 -36.51
N LEU A 811 27.38 -3.15 -37.68
CA LEU A 811 26.35 -2.17 -38.03
C LEU A 811 25.09 -2.84 -38.57
N LYS A 812 25.15 -4.10 -39.05
CA LYS A 812 23.98 -4.82 -39.58
C LYS A 812 22.85 -4.87 -38.54
N GLU A 813 23.16 -5.20 -37.30
CA GLU A 813 22.19 -5.24 -36.20
C GLU A 813 21.65 -3.84 -35.86
N VAL A 814 22.49 -2.80 -35.96
CA VAL A 814 22.06 -1.41 -35.75
C VAL A 814 21.06 -1.01 -36.83
N ARG A 815 21.38 -1.26 -38.12
CA ARG A 815 20.50 -0.97 -39.26
C ARG A 815 19.16 -1.68 -39.11
N ILE A 816 19.17 -2.94 -38.68
CA ILE A 816 17.94 -3.72 -38.42
C ILE A 816 17.14 -3.10 -37.27
N SER A 817 17.72 -2.96 -36.08
CA SER A 817 16.99 -2.45 -34.91
C SER A 817 16.44 -1.03 -35.13
N CYS A 818 17.27 -0.11 -35.64
CA CYS A 818 16.85 1.25 -35.93
C CYS A 818 15.88 1.34 -37.11
N GLY A 819 16.04 0.51 -38.14
CA GLY A 819 15.13 0.45 -39.28
C GLY A 819 13.72 0.03 -38.87
N PHE A 820 13.59 -1.00 -38.03
CA PHE A 820 12.31 -1.38 -37.44
C PHE A 820 11.75 -0.26 -36.58
N PHE A 821 12.55 0.31 -35.68
CA PHE A 821 12.13 1.41 -34.81
C PHE A 821 11.59 2.60 -35.61
N LYS A 822 12.31 3.04 -36.65
CA LYS A 822 11.90 4.13 -37.54
C LYS A 822 10.55 3.87 -38.22
N GLN A 823 10.26 2.64 -38.64
CA GLN A 823 8.98 2.33 -39.28
C GLN A 823 7.79 2.51 -38.33
N PHE A 824 7.99 2.30 -37.03
CA PHE A 824 6.95 2.55 -36.03
C PHE A 824 6.73 4.03 -35.71
N ALA A 825 7.60 4.94 -36.18
CA ALA A 825 7.43 6.37 -36.00
C ALA A 825 6.25 6.96 -36.78
N ALA A 826 5.83 6.30 -37.85
CA ALA A 826 4.62 6.65 -38.58
C ALA A 826 3.35 5.95 -38.04
N THR A 827 3.43 5.21 -36.93
CA THR A 827 2.30 4.44 -36.40
C THR A 827 1.50 5.22 -35.36
N GLU A 828 0.19 5.22 -35.50
CA GLU A 828 -0.75 5.80 -34.55
C GLU A 828 -1.65 4.73 -33.93
N PHE A 829 -1.89 4.86 -32.63
CA PHE A 829 -2.80 4.00 -31.88
C PHE A 829 -3.99 4.82 -31.43
N SER A 830 -5.18 4.38 -31.82
CA SER A 830 -6.45 4.98 -31.38
C SER A 830 -7.40 3.92 -30.85
N GLU A 831 -8.29 4.30 -29.95
CA GLU A 831 -9.42 3.44 -29.57
C GLU A 831 -10.66 3.89 -30.38
N GLN A 832 -11.26 2.96 -31.14
CA GLN A 832 -12.46 3.22 -31.92
C GLN A 832 -13.48 2.10 -31.65
N ALA A 833 -14.67 2.48 -31.18
CA ALA A 833 -15.77 1.56 -30.88
C ALA A 833 -15.37 0.37 -29.97
N GLY A 834 -14.49 0.60 -28.99
CA GLY A 834 -14.01 -0.43 -28.07
C GLY A 834 -12.92 -1.34 -28.63
N LYS A 835 -12.50 -1.16 -29.89
CA LYS A 835 -11.34 -1.82 -30.50
C LYS A 835 -10.13 -0.91 -30.50
N ILE A 836 -8.93 -1.49 -30.49
CA ILE A 836 -7.70 -0.74 -30.72
C ILE A 836 -7.42 -0.74 -32.22
N VAL A 837 -7.28 0.45 -32.79
CA VAL A 837 -6.94 0.65 -34.19
C VAL A 837 -5.51 1.15 -34.27
N CYS A 838 -4.69 0.41 -34.99
CA CYS A 838 -3.32 0.75 -35.29
C CYS A 838 -3.23 1.20 -36.75
N THR A 839 -2.91 2.47 -36.96
CA THR A 839 -2.90 3.13 -38.28
C THR A 839 -1.49 3.46 -38.69
N ASP A 840 -1.05 2.99 -39.86
CA ASP A 840 0.14 3.48 -40.52
C ASP A 840 -0.18 4.81 -41.19
N ARG A 841 0.35 5.92 -40.67
CA ARG A 841 0.10 7.27 -41.21
C ARG A 841 0.64 7.46 -42.61
N ALA A 842 1.67 6.72 -43.01
CA ALA A 842 2.26 6.86 -44.33
C ALA A 842 1.33 6.28 -45.41
N THR A 843 0.64 5.17 -45.11
CA THR A 843 -0.18 4.43 -46.08
C THR A 843 -1.68 4.54 -45.84
N GLY A 844 -2.11 4.97 -44.65
CA GLY A 844 -3.50 4.91 -44.18
C GLY A 844 -3.98 3.50 -43.85
N ALA A 845 -3.09 2.50 -43.84
CA ALA A 845 -3.47 1.12 -43.54
C ALA A 845 -3.79 0.94 -42.06
N GLU A 846 -4.92 0.29 -41.75
CA GLU A 846 -5.38 0.08 -40.38
C GLU A 846 -5.50 -1.40 -40.01
N LEU A 847 -4.99 -1.77 -38.83
CA LEU A 847 -5.20 -3.07 -38.20
C LEU A 847 -6.02 -2.89 -36.92
N GLN A 848 -7.08 -3.69 -36.75
CA GLN A 848 -7.98 -3.62 -35.60
C GLN A 848 -7.73 -4.81 -34.67
N PHE A 849 -7.74 -4.54 -33.37
CA PHE A 849 -7.55 -5.53 -32.31
C PHE A 849 -8.71 -5.46 -31.33
N ASP A 850 -9.12 -6.61 -30.83
CA ASP A 850 -10.20 -6.71 -29.85
C ASP A 850 -9.69 -6.35 -28.45
N ASN A 851 -8.42 -6.67 -28.15
CA ASN A 851 -7.78 -6.40 -26.87
C ASN A 851 -6.37 -5.82 -27.01
N LYS A 852 -5.93 -5.05 -26.00
CA LYS A 852 -4.53 -4.58 -25.81
C LYS A 852 -4.01 -5.18 -24.52
N VAL A 853 -2.80 -5.72 -24.56
CA VAL A 853 -2.02 -6.01 -23.36
C VAL A 853 -0.67 -5.33 -23.50
N GLU A 854 -0.31 -4.54 -22.50
CA GLU A 854 1.03 -3.98 -22.38
C GLU A 854 1.91 -4.97 -21.62
N VAL A 855 3.10 -5.24 -22.14
CA VAL A 855 4.01 -6.29 -21.67
C VAL A 855 5.37 -5.67 -21.38
N SER A 856 5.92 -5.90 -20.19
CA SER A 856 7.26 -5.49 -19.83
C SER A 856 8.26 -6.48 -20.43
N PHE A 857 8.59 -6.28 -21.70
CA PHE A 857 9.65 -7.04 -22.38
C PHE A 857 11.02 -6.85 -21.72
N THR A 858 11.17 -5.78 -20.93
CA THR A 858 12.40 -5.28 -20.34
C THR A 858 12.17 -4.80 -18.91
N GLU A 859 13.13 -5.05 -18.00
CA GLU A 859 13.16 -4.41 -16.68
C GLU A 859 13.58 -2.93 -16.86
N GLU A 860 12.66 -2.06 -17.29
CA GLU A 860 12.90 -0.62 -17.27
C GLU A 860 12.96 -0.17 -15.79
N SER A 861 14.14 -0.23 -15.16
CA SER A 861 14.34 0.36 -13.83
C SER A 861 14.06 1.87 -13.91
N HIS A 862 13.37 2.45 -12.92
CA HIS A 862 12.98 3.87 -12.90
C HIS A 862 14.17 4.85 -12.95
N GLU A 863 15.40 4.36 -12.84
CA GLU A 863 16.60 5.18 -12.68
C GLU A 863 17.40 5.32 -13.98
N PHE A 864 17.11 4.52 -15.01
CA PHE A 864 17.92 4.53 -16.24
C PHE A 864 17.27 5.35 -17.36
N GLN A 865 17.85 6.52 -17.65
CA GLN A 865 17.57 7.28 -18.87
C GLN A 865 18.78 7.19 -19.82
N PRO A 866 18.57 6.80 -21.10
CA PRO A 866 19.62 6.87 -22.11
C PRO A 866 20.17 8.30 -22.16
N PRO A 867 21.49 8.50 -22.18
CA PRO A 867 22.03 9.85 -22.21
C PRO A 867 21.69 10.59 -23.49
N GLN A 868 21.68 11.92 -23.40
CA GLN A 868 21.21 12.79 -24.47
C GLN A 868 21.90 12.52 -25.82
N ALA A 869 23.19 12.20 -25.83
CA ALA A 869 23.91 11.88 -27.08
C ALA A 869 23.34 10.66 -27.82
N PHE A 870 22.88 9.63 -27.10
CA PHE A 870 22.21 8.49 -27.72
C PHE A 870 20.85 8.89 -28.30
N ILE A 871 20.09 9.66 -27.53
CA ILE A 871 18.78 10.18 -27.93
C ILE A 871 18.93 11.00 -29.22
N ASP A 872 19.88 11.92 -29.27
CA ASP A 872 20.12 12.81 -30.41
C ASP A 872 20.48 12.02 -31.68
N VAL A 873 21.25 10.93 -31.55
CA VAL A 873 21.60 10.06 -32.68
C VAL A 873 20.40 9.27 -33.17
N VAL A 874 19.59 8.71 -32.26
CA VAL A 874 18.36 7.99 -32.65
C VAL A 874 17.38 8.93 -33.35
N ASP A 875 17.23 10.16 -32.86
CA ASP A 875 16.36 11.17 -33.48
C ASP A 875 16.82 11.54 -34.90
N GLN A 876 18.14 11.65 -35.10
CA GLN A 876 18.71 11.84 -36.44
C GLN A 876 18.41 10.65 -37.34
N ILE A 877 18.57 9.41 -36.86
CA ILE A 877 18.29 8.20 -37.66
C ILE A 877 16.80 8.12 -38.05
N VAL A 878 15.90 8.40 -37.11
CA VAL A 878 14.45 8.35 -37.35
C VAL A 878 14.01 9.45 -38.32
N SER A 879 14.63 10.63 -38.24
CA SER A 879 14.29 11.79 -39.09
C SER A 879 14.97 11.77 -40.46
N ALA A 880 16.10 11.07 -40.61
CA ALA A 880 16.89 11.03 -41.84
C ALA A 880 16.10 10.41 -43.00
N ASP A 881 16.38 10.80 -44.24
CA ASP A 881 15.85 10.09 -45.40
C ASP A 881 16.64 8.78 -45.66
N GLN A 882 16.27 8.02 -46.70
CA GLN A 882 16.99 6.78 -47.01
C GLN A 882 18.41 7.03 -47.52
N LYS A 883 18.67 8.13 -48.23
CA LYS A 883 19.99 8.47 -48.80
C LYS A 883 20.96 8.89 -47.71
N GLU A 884 20.48 9.62 -46.71
CA GLU A 884 21.26 10.02 -45.53
C GLU A 884 21.69 8.82 -44.67
N LEU A 885 20.95 7.71 -44.74
CA LEU A 885 21.28 6.47 -44.01
C LEU A 885 22.24 5.54 -44.80
N GLU A 886 22.54 5.83 -46.06
CA GLU A 886 23.44 5.02 -46.90
C GLU A 886 24.92 5.21 -46.52
N ASP A 887 25.31 6.30 -45.87
CA ASP A 887 26.71 6.59 -45.51
C ASP A 887 27.20 5.91 -44.21
N ASP A 888 26.31 5.16 -43.54
CA ASP A 888 26.50 4.49 -42.25
C ASP A 888 26.98 5.37 -41.08
N ARG A 889 27.14 6.68 -41.27
CA ARG A 889 27.73 7.57 -40.28
C ARG A 889 26.89 7.63 -39.02
N LEU A 890 25.56 7.74 -39.16
CA LEU A 890 24.64 7.78 -38.03
C LEU A 890 24.56 6.43 -37.31
N TYR A 891 24.62 5.31 -38.04
CA TYR A 891 24.65 3.97 -37.45
C TYR A 891 25.95 3.72 -36.69
N GLN A 892 27.09 4.21 -37.21
CA GLN A 892 28.36 4.16 -36.51
C GLN A 892 28.33 4.97 -35.21
N GLN A 893 27.73 6.17 -35.23
CA GLN A 893 27.55 6.97 -34.01
C GLN A 893 26.68 6.26 -32.97
N PHE A 894 25.60 5.61 -33.41
CA PHE A 894 24.75 4.81 -32.53
C PHE A 894 25.56 3.67 -31.89
N TYR A 895 26.31 2.94 -32.71
CA TYR A 895 27.13 1.82 -32.26
C TYR A 895 28.17 2.24 -31.23
N GLU A 896 28.89 3.34 -31.46
CA GLU A 896 29.88 3.86 -30.52
C GLU A 896 29.23 4.33 -29.21
N CYS A 897 28.04 4.94 -29.27
CA CYS A 897 27.26 5.25 -28.08
C CYS A 897 26.96 3.98 -27.28
N VAL A 898 26.45 2.92 -27.92
CA VAL A 898 26.13 1.67 -27.22
C VAL A 898 27.37 0.99 -26.63
N LYS A 899 28.48 0.92 -27.37
CA LYS A 899 29.76 0.40 -26.85
C LYS A 899 30.21 1.11 -25.59
N PHE A 900 30.07 2.44 -25.56
CA PHE A 900 30.38 3.22 -24.37
C PHE A 900 29.48 2.83 -23.19
N TYR A 901 28.18 2.60 -23.43
CA TYR A 901 27.24 2.17 -22.39
C TYR A 901 27.47 0.74 -21.90
N GLN A 902 27.80 -0.19 -22.80
CA GLN A 902 28.15 -1.56 -22.43
C GLN A 902 29.29 -1.61 -21.41
N LYS A 903 30.26 -0.71 -21.53
CA LYS A 903 31.38 -0.60 -20.56
C LYS A 903 30.95 -0.03 -19.21
N LEU A 904 29.91 0.80 -19.18
CA LEU A 904 29.43 1.45 -17.95
C LEU A 904 28.44 0.59 -17.17
N PHE A 905 27.69 -0.28 -17.86
CA PHE A 905 26.61 -1.06 -17.28
C PHE A 905 26.75 -2.53 -17.66
N ASN A 906 27.02 -3.39 -16.68
CA ASN A 906 26.91 -4.84 -16.83
C ASN A 906 25.42 -5.22 -16.96
N PHE A 907 24.89 -5.16 -18.18
CA PHE A 907 23.54 -5.63 -18.46
C PHE A 907 23.49 -7.16 -18.42
N GLU A 908 22.79 -7.71 -17.43
CA GLU A 908 22.38 -9.11 -17.44
C GLU A 908 21.18 -9.29 -18.38
N SER A 909 21.09 -10.44 -19.06
CA SER A 909 19.95 -10.78 -19.91
C SER A 909 18.70 -10.95 -19.04
N GLY A 910 17.84 -9.93 -19.00
CA GLY A 910 16.62 -9.94 -18.18
C GLY A 910 15.63 -11.06 -18.54
N LYS A 911 15.00 -11.65 -17.53
CA LYS A 911 13.88 -12.60 -17.67
C LYS A 911 12.57 -11.81 -17.85
N CYS A 912 11.59 -12.38 -18.55
CA CYS A 912 10.25 -11.80 -18.64
C CYS A 912 9.51 -12.00 -17.31
N ASN A 913 8.71 -11.03 -16.88
CA ASN A 913 8.00 -11.06 -15.60
C ASN A 913 6.78 -12.00 -15.68
N THR A 914 6.61 -12.90 -14.71
CA THR A 914 5.46 -13.81 -14.58
C THR A 914 4.12 -13.08 -14.54
N VAL A 915 4.10 -11.84 -14.01
CA VAL A 915 2.91 -10.98 -13.98
C VAL A 915 2.42 -10.62 -15.38
N ASP A 916 3.32 -10.41 -16.34
CA ASP A 916 2.92 -10.04 -17.70
C ASP A 916 2.35 -11.25 -18.46
N ALA A 917 2.93 -12.43 -18.25
CA ALA A 917 2.35 -13.67 -18.77
C ALA A 917 0.93 -13.90 -18.24
N LEU A 918 0.69 -13.67 -16.95
CA LEU A 918 -0.65 -13.72 -16.36
C LEU A 918 -1.62 -12.69 -16.96
N ASN A 919 -1.16 -11.47 -17.24
CA ASN A 919 -1.99 -10.45 -17.89
C ASN A 919 -2.39 -10.86 -19.32
N VAL A 920 -1.48 -11.48 -20.07
CA VAL A 920 -1.78 -12.04 -21.40
C VAL A 920 -2.81 -13.16 -21.28
N ILE A 921 -2.63 -14.08 -20.33
CA ILE A 921 -3.55 -15.21 -20.12
C ILE A 921 -4.96 -14.73 -19.74
N ASN A 922 -5.06 -13.73 -18.86
CA ASN A 922 -6.35 -13.16 -18.45
C ASN A 922 -7.08 -12.44 -19.59
N SER A 923 -6.40 -12.10 -20.70
CA SER A 923 -7.04 -11.55 -21.90
C SER A 923 -7.66 -12.63 -22.81
N ILE A 924 -7.33 -13.89 -22.57
CA ILE A 924 -7.86 -15.04 -23.31
C ILE A 924 -9.21 -15.42 -22.67
N PRO A 925 -10.32 -15.46 -23.42
CA PRO A 925 -11.62 -15.88 -22.89
C PRO A 925 -11.55 -17.31 -22.34
N SER A 926 -11.76 -17.50 -21.04
CA SER A 926 -11.65 -18.82 -20.39
C SER A 926 -12.87 -19.72 -20.58
N LYS A 927 -14.01 -19.18 -21.04
CA LYS A 927 -15.24 -19.93 -21.40
C LYS A 927 -15.97 -19.21 -22.54
N GLY A 928 -16.30 -19.93 -23.63
CA GLY A 928 -17.20 -19.43 -24.66
C GLY A 928 -18.59 -19.16 -24.10
N PRO A 929 -19.36 -18.18 -24.64
CA PRO A 929 -20.73 -17.93 -24.20
C PRO A 929 -21.60 -19.18 -24.39
N LEU A 930 -22.46 -19.47 -23.40
CA LEU A 930 -23.45 -20.54 -23.51
C LEU A 930 -24.50 -20.15 -24.57
N ILE A 931 -24.39 -20.71 -25.77
CA ILE A 931 -25.39 -20.52 -26.84
C ILE A 931 -26.58 -21.44 -26.56
N GLN A 932 -27.64 -20.89 -25.95
CA GLN A 932 -28.93 -21.56 -25.94
C GLN A 932 -29.53 -21.49 -27.35
N LYS A 933 -29.70 -22.63 -28.03
CA LYS A 933 -30.41 -22.70 -29.31
C LYS A 933 -31.83 -22.17 -29.12
N LYS A 934 -32.11 -20.95 -29.59
CA LYS A 934 -33.48 -20.47 -29.76
C LYS A 934 -34.13 -21.29 -30.87
N ALA A 935 -35.26 -21.92 -30.56
CA ALA A 935 -36.11 -22.58 -31.54
C ALA A 935 -36.67 -21.54 -32.52
N THR A 936 -36.22 -21.59 -33.77
CA THR A 936 -36.74 -20.76 -34.87
C THR A 936 -37.90 -21.48 -35.54
N VAL A 937 -39.09 -20.87 -35.51
CA VAL A 937 -40.28 -21.24 -36.29
C VAL A 937 -40.04 -20.84 -37.76
N PRO A 938 -40.47 -21.66 -38.75
CA PRO A 938 -40.09 -21.47 -40.14
C PRO A 938 -40.92 -20.39 -40.84
N THR A 939 -40.29 -19.59 -41.69
CA THR A 939 -40.97 -18.80 -42.71
C THR A 939 -40.44 -19.17 -44.09
N GLN A 940 -41.39 -19.41 -44.98
CA GLN A 940 -41.28 -19.97 -46.32
C GLN A 940 -40.79 -18.96 -47.38
N VAL A 941 -39.99 -19.48 -48.33
CA VAL A 941 -40.02 -19.24 -49.81
C VAL A 941 -39.46 -17.87 -50.28
N THR A 942 -38.59 -17.71 -51.30
CA THR A 942 -38.48 -18.28 -52.66
C THR A 942 -37.02 -18.47 -53.15
N ALA A 943 -36.87 -19.33 -54.16
CA ALA A 943 -35.65 -19.78 -54.81
C ALA A 943 -35.19 -18.91 -56.00
N SER A 944 -33.91 -19.06 -56.40
CA SER A 944 -33.52 -19.29 -57.81
C SER A 944 -32.14 -19.98 -57.93
N SER A 945 -32.14 -21.05 -58.73
CA SER A 945 -31.03 -21.93 -59.16
C SER A 945 -30.35 -21.33 -60.43
N PRO A 946 -29.23 -21.84 -61.02
CA PRO A 946 -29.01 -23.26 -61.33
C PRO A 946 -27.57 -23.86 -61.23
N ALA A 947 -27.58 -25.19 -61.25
CA ALA A 947 -26.52 -26.22 -61.34
C ALA A 947 -25.83 -26.25 -62.76
N PRO A 948 -24.95 -27.22 -63.19
CA PRO A 948 -24.71 -28.56 -62.61
C PRO A 948 -23.30 -29.24 -62.73
N THR A 949 -23.13 -30.27 -61.89
CA THR A 949 -22.52 -31.61 -62.12
C THR A 949 -21.06 -31.78 -62.57
N LYS A 950 -20.28 -32.60 -61.85
CA LYS A 950 -20.10 -34.07 -62.08
C LYS A 950 -19.10 -34.68 -61.06
N LYS A 951 -19.46 -35.85 -60.52
CA LYS A 951 -18.61 -36.90 -59.89
C LYS A 951 -17.55 -37.41 -60.92
N PRO A 952 -16.48 -38.18 -60.58
CA PRO A 952 -16.46 -39.22 -59.54
C PRO A 952 -15.10 -39.60 -58.85
N ASN A 953 -15.24 -40.39 -57.79
CA ASN A 953 -14.47 -41.58 -57.36
C ASN A 953 -12.92 -41.64 -57.35
N LYS A 954 -12.46 -42.23 -56.22
CA LYS A 954 -11.59 -43.42 -56.05
C LYS A 954 -10.10 -43.23 -55.67
N LEU A 955 -9.73 -44.04 -54.65
CA LEU A 955 -8.49 -44.82 -54.43
C LEU A 955 -7.32 -44.20 -53.62
N VAL A 956 -7.23 -44.61 -52.33
CA VAL A 956 -6.15 -45.36 -51.60
C VAL A 956 -4.89 -45.70 -52.46
N PRO A 957 -3.61 -45.63 -51.98
CA PRO A 957 -3.02 -46.31 -50.78
C PRO A 957 -2.01 -45.46 -49.95
N GLN A 958 -1.77 -45.68 -48.64
CA GLN A 958 -1.04 -46.75 -47.91
C GLN A 958 0.41 -47.01 -48.37
N VAL A 959 1.41 -46.68 -47.52
CA VAL A 959 2.74 -47.31 -47.30
C VAL A 959 3.23 -46.83 -45.91
N GLU A 960 3.21 -47.65 -44.84
CA GLU A 960 4.29 -48.55 -44.33
C GLU A 960 5.60 -47.82 -43.91
N THR A 961 5.80 -47.59 -42.60
CA THR A 961 6.72 -48.30 -41.68
C THR A 961 8.21 -48.23 -42.03
N LEU A 962 9.05 -47.78 -41.07
CA LEU A 962 10.08 -48.63 -40.44
C LEU A 962 10.82 -47.92 -39.29
N THR A 963 11.09 -48.74 -38.29
CA THR A 963 11.95 -48.64 -37.10
C THR A 963 13.41 -48.32 -37.42
N GLU A 964 14.15 -47.73 -36.48
CA GLU A 964 15.35 -48.38 -35.93
C GLU A 964 15.92 -47.69 -34.67
N THR A 965 16.33 -48.55 -33.74
CA THR A 965 16.99 -48.32 -32.47
C THR A 965 18.50 -48.43 -32.69
N VAL A 966 19.32 -47.49 -32.22
CA VAL A 966 20.76 -47.76 -31.99
C VAL A 966 21.28 -47.04 -30.74
N THR A 967 21.88 -47.86 -29.89
CA THR A 967 22.68 -47.61 -28.68
C THR A 967 24.10 -47.12 -28.99
N ASN A 968 24.72 -46.30 -28.12
CA ASN A 968 26.00 -46.61 -27.45
C ASN A 968 26.60 -45.44 -26.63
N THR A 969 26.77 -45.69 -25.32
CA THR A 969 28.01 -45.66 -24.51
C THR A 969 29.23 -44.83 -24.95
N THR A 970 29.82 -44.01 -24.03
CA THR A 970 31.06 -44.32 -23.26
C THR A 970 31.61 -43.11 -22.46
N SER A 971 31.81 -43.35 -21.16
CA SER A 971 32.78 -42.90 -20.13
C SER A 971 33.80 -41.75 -20.34
N GLN A 972 34.10 -41.00 -19.26
CA GLN A 972 35.32 -41.17 -18.43
C GLN A 972 35.42 -40.23 -17.20
N ASN A 973 36.19 -40.73 -16.21
CA ASN A 973 36.42 -40.34 -14.82
C ASN A 973 37.29 -39.07 -14.60
N PHE A 974 37.27 -38.51 -13.37
CA PHE A 974 38.49 -38.25 -12.56
C PHE A 974 38.18 -38.16 -11.05
N GLN A 975 39.21 -38.42 -10.24
CA GLN A 975 39.20 -39.03 -8.90
C GLN A 975 40.04 -38.19 -7.90
N LYS A 976 39.92 -38.49 -6.58
CA LYS A 976 40.82 -38.22 -5.40
C LYS A 976 40.59 -36.91 -4.63
N SER A 977 40.73 -36.80 -3.28
CA SER A 977 41.40 -37.56 -2.18
C SER A 977 40.82 -37.06 -0.81
N SER A 978 40.39 -37.85 0.19
CA SER A 978 41.08 -38.61 1.27
C SER A 978 41.93 -37.84 2.30
N TYR A 979 41.67 -38.09 3.61
CA TYR A 979 42.51 -38.12 4.86
C TYR A 979 41.63 -37.68 6.06
N SER A 980 41.64 -38.21 7.30
CA SER A 980 42.17 -39.40 7.97
C SER A 980 41.66 -39.37 9.42
N THR A 981 41.43 -40.56 9.98
CA THR A 981 41.05 -40.93 11.35
C THR A 981 42.11 -40.61 12.42
N LYS A 982 41.67 -40.43 13.68
CA LYS A 982 42.40 -40.86 14.89
C LYS A 982 41.41 -41.33 15.98
N GLN A 983 41.73 -42.50 16.52
CA GLN A 983 41.14 -43.19 17.67
C GLN A 983 41.58 -42.55 19.00
N GLU A 984 40.82 -42.76 20.07
CA GLU A 984 41.35 -43.33 21.33
C GLU A 984 40.22 -43.89 22.21
N GLU A 985 40.53 -45.02 22.83
CA GLU A 985 39.70 -45.94 23.63
C GLU A 985 39.76 -45.64 25.15
N ASN A 986 39.07 -46.49 25.93
CA ASN A 986 39.07 -46.72 27.39
C ASN A 986 37.89 -46.05 28.14
N ASN A 987 37.16 -46.69 29.06
CA ASN A 987 37.20 -48.03 29.65
C ASN A 987 35.89 -48.26 30.44
N ASP A 988 35.51 -49.54 30.61
CA ASP A 988 34.90 -50.21 31.78
C ASP A 988 34.04 -49.39 32.77
N GLY A 989 32.85 -49.79 33.23
CA GLY A 989 32.31 -51.11 33.49
C GLY A 989 31.43 -51.02 34.76
N LEU A 990 30.70 -52.11 35.06
CA LEU A 990 29.87 -52.36 36.26
C LEU A 990 28.50 -51.68 36.29
N GLU A 991 27.43 -52.28 36.81
CA GLU A 991 26.95 -53.66 37.01
C GLU A 991 25.52 -53.48 37.56
N GLU A 992 24.77 -54.56 37.53
CA GLU A 992 23.37 -54.70 37.92
C GLU A 992 23.03 -54.23 39.34
N GLU A 993 21.80 -53.77 39.58
CA GLU A 993 20.96 -54.38 40.63
C GLU A 993 19.48 -53.99 40.46
N GLU A 994 18.65 -55.02 40.30
CA GLU A 994 17.22 -55.03 40.51
C GLU A 994 16.90 -54.78 42.00
N GLU A 995 15.78 -54.13 42.33
CA GLU A 995 14.70 -54.76 43.11
C GLU A 995 13.57 -53.79 43.54
N LYS A 996 12.36 -54.33 43.38
CA LYS A 996 11.18 -54.25 44.27
C LYS A 996 10.33 -52.98 44.37
N ILE A 997 9.17 -53.12 43.73
CA ILE A 997 7.86 -52.53 44.06
C ILE A 997 7.48 -52.87 45.53
N PRO A 998 6.70 -52.04 46.24
CA PRO A 998 5.28 -52.38 46.33
C PRO A 998 4.32 -51.18 46.22
N MET A 999 3.18 -51.46 45.59
CA MET A 999 1.97 -50.65 45.58
C MET A 999 1.44 -50.37 46.99
N THR A 1000 0.97 -49.14 47.24
CA THR A 1000 -0.18 -48.92 48.11
C THR A 1000 -1.09 -47.81 47.57
N LYS A 1001 -2.35 -48.20 47.36
CA LYS A 1001 -3.53 -47.35 47.12
C LYS A 1001 -3.69 -46.32 48.24
N LYS A 1002 -4.04 -45.08 47.90
CA LYS A 1002 -5.01 -44.23 48.63
C LYS A 1002 -5.29 -42.97 47.84
N ALA A 1003 -6.57 -42.76 47.50
CA ALA A 1003 -7.10 -41.47 47.07
C ALA A 1003 -7.06 -40.47 48.23
N PRO A 1004 -6.93 -39.17 47.92
CA PRO A 1004 -7.66 -38.15 48.66
C PRO A 1004 -8.33 -37.16 47.67
N THR A 1005 -9.66 -37.07 47.67
CA THR A 1005 -10.44 -36.02 48.35
C THR A 1005 -10.04 -34.60 47.97
N GLU A 1006 -10.95 -33.93 47.28
CA GLU A 1006 -11.04 -32.48 47.13
C GLU A 1006 -10.86 -31.77 48.49
N PRO A 1007 -10.19 -30.61 48.54
CA PRO A 1007 -10.42 -29.66 49.60
C PRO A 1007 -11.33 -28.53 49.11
N GLU A 1008 -12.44 -28.38 49.83
CA GLU A 1008 -13.21 -27.16 49.96
C GLU A 1008 -12.28 -25.96 50.25
N TYR A 1009 -12.55 -24.84 49.59
CA TYR A 1009 -11.91 -23.57 49.90
C TYR A 1009 -12.66 -22.93 51.08
N ASP A 1010 -12.02 -22.91 52.25
CA ASP A 1010 -12.38 -22.00 53.34
C ASP A 1010 -11.76 -20.63 53.11
N ASP A 1011 -12.64 -19.64 53.20
CA ASP A 1011 -12.38 -18.21 53.24
C ASP A 1011 -11.73 -17.82 54.59
N ASP A 1012 -10.99 -16.71 54.60
CA ASP A 1012 -10.41 -16.01 55.76
C ASP A 1012 -9.19 -16.60 56.49
N GLY A 1013 -8.05 -15.91 56.37
CA GLY A 1013 -6.89 -16.12 57.25
C GLY A 1013 -5.62 -15.33 56.91
N PHE A 1014 -5.64 -14.00 57.05
CA PHE A 1014 -4.40 -13.20 57.10
C PHE A 1014 -3.60 -13.57 58.36
N LYS A 1015 -2.53 -14.37 58.20
CA LYS A 1015 -1.52 -14.59 59.24
C LYS A 1015 -0.48 -13.47 59.24
N ILE A 1016 -0.34 -12.84 60.40
CA ILE A 1016 0.68 -11.85 60.76
C ILE A 1016 2.08 -12.49 60.67
N VAL A 1017 2.99 -11.85 59.94
CA VAL A 1017 4.40 -12.25 59.83
C VAL A 1017 5.18 -11.78 61.05
N SER A 1018 6.01 -12.68 61.59
CA SER A 1018 6.78 -12.58 62.82
C SER A 1018 7.97 -11.59 62.78
N GLU A 1019 8.25 -11.05 63.96
CA GLU A 1019 9.16 -9.97 64.38
C GLU A 1019 10.69 -10.13 64.15
N LYS A 1020 11.17 -10.89 63.15
CA LYS A 1020 12.62 -11.14 62.97
C LYS A 1020 13.33 -10.40 61.82
N ASP A 1021 12.64 -9.52 61.08
CA ASP A 1021 13.25 -8.78 59.95
C ASP A 1021 13.52 -7.27 60.20
N HIS A 1022 13.32 -6.77 61.42
CA HIS A 1022 13.49 -5.32 61.70
C HIS A 1022 14.95 -4.84 61.90
N THR A 1023 15.92 -5.74 62.10
CA THR A 1023 17.31 -5.35 62.40
C THR A 1023 18.16 -5.04 61.15
N LYS A 1024 17.78 -5.52 59.96
CA LYS A 1024 18.56 -5.25 58.72
C LYS A 1024 18.21 -3.93 58.02
N VAL A 1025 17.09 -3.29 58.41
CA VAL A 1025 16.64 -2.01 57.82
C VAL A 1025 17.29 -0.82 58.56
N ILE A 1026 17.53 -0.93 59.86
CA ILE A 1026 18.09 0.15 60.67
C ILE A 1026 19.58 0.41 60.33
N ASP A 1027 20.36 -0.62 60.01
CA ASP A 1027 21.78 -0.48 59.62
C ASP A 1027 21.98 0.15 58.24
N LYS A 1028 21.02 -0.01 57.31
CA LYS A 1028 21.07 0.65 56.00
C LYS A 1028 20.71 2.13 56.10
N GLN A 1029 19.83 2.51 57.02
CA GLN A 1029 19.46 3.91 57.27
C GLN A 1029 20.63 4.69 57.88
N LYS A 1030 21.31 4.12 58.89
CA LYS A 1030 22.50 4.73 59.52
C LYS A 1030 23.65 4.97 58.53
N LYS A 1031 23.96 3.99 57.67
CA LYS A 1031 24.98 4.15 56.62
C LYS A 1031 24.65 5.22 55.59
N TYR A 1032 23.37 5.51 55.36
CA TYR A 1032 22.94 6.55 54.43
C TYR A 1032 23.07 7.95 55.06
N GLU A 1033 22.72 8.08 56.34
CA GLU A 1033 22.82 9.33 57.10
C GLU A 1033 24.29 9.75 57.33
N GLU A 1034 25.20 8.81 57.61
CA GLU A 1034 26.65 9.11 57.73
C GLU A 1034 27.25 9.60 56.40
N LYS A 1035 26.76 9.08 55.27
CA LYS A 1035 27.25 9.44 53.93
C LYS A 1035 26.78 10.83 53.49
N GLU A 1036 25.57 11.24 53.90
CA GLU A 1036 25.07 12.60 53.69
C GLU A 1036 25.77 13.62 54.60
N LYS A 1037 26.10 13.24 55.85
CA LYS A 1037 26.83 14.09 56.80
C LYS A 1037 28.26 14.40 56.31
N ALA A 1038 28.97 13.41 55.78
CA ALA A 1038 30.31 13.59 55.18
C ALA A 1038 30.29 14.49 53.92
N LYS A 1039 29.20 14.44 53.14
CA LYS A 1039 29.01 15.31 51.96
C LYS A 1039 28.77 16.76 52.35
N ALA A 1040 28.03 17.01 53.43
CA ALA A 1040 27.76 18.35 53.94
C ALA A 1040 29.04 19.03 54.48
N GLU A 1041 29.92 18.28 55.16
CA GLU A 1041 31.18 18.83 55.69
C GLU A 1041 32.21 19.18 54.60
N SER A 1042 32.20 18.46 53.48
CA SER A 1042 33.10 18.75 52.34
C SER A 1042 32.80 20.06 51.61
N LYS A 1043 31.57 20.60 51.73
CA LYS A 1043 31.14 21.85 51.06
C LYS A 1043 31.36 23.13 51.88
N ALA A 1044 31.77 23.01 53.14
CA ALA A 1044 31.94 24.16 54.03
C ALA A 1044 33.35 24.79 54.01
N LYS A 1045 34.32 24.22 53.28
CA LYS A 1045 35.71 24.71 53.25
C LYS A 1045 36.17 25.13 51.84
N SER A 1046 35.66 26.25 51.32
CA SER A 1046 36.38 27.02 50.29
C SER A 1046 35.87 28.47 50.22
N LYS A 1047 36.55 29.39 50.92
CA LYS A 1047 36.49 30.84 50.67
C LYS A 1047 37.79 31.27 50.00
N PRO A 1048 37.78 32.10 48.93
CA PRO A 1048 39.00 32.67 48.38
C PRO A 1048 39.37 33.96 49.12
N LYS A 1049 40.64 34.08 49.52
CA LYS A 1049 41.26 35.33 50.00
C LYS A 1049 41.68 36.21 48.82
N ARG A 1050 41.49 37.52 49.01
CA ARG A 1050 41.96 38.63 48.17
C ARG A 1050 43.47 38.89 48.32
N GLY A 1051 44.04 39.53 47.29
CA GLY A 1051 45.32 40.26 47.28
C GLY A 1051 46.44 39.50 46.55
N SER A 1052 47.38 40.09 45.84
CA SER A 1052 47.69 41.46 45.45
C SER A 1052 48.93 41.41 44.53
N ASN A 1053 49.00 42.29 43.54
CA ASN A 1053 50.20 42.95 42.98
C ASN A 1053 51.50 42.19 42.59
N ARG A 1054 51.97 42.60 41.39
CA ARG A 1054 53.36 42.91 40.96
C ARG A 1054 54.29 41.82 40.39
N ASN A 1055 54.62 42.09 39.10
CA ASN A 1055 55.95 42.23 38.48
C ASN A 1055 56.78 41.03 38.00
N ARG A 1056 57.15 41.19 36.71
CA ARG A 1056 58.48 41.11 36.05
C ARG A 1056 58.89 39.84 35.28
N GLN A 1057 59.25 40.13 34.02
CA GLN A 1057 60.32 39.58 33.17
C GLN A 1057 60.18 38.12 32.71
N GLY A 1058 60.47 37.73 31.48
CA GLY A 1058 61.10 38.35 30.32
C GLY A 1058 61.53 37.22 29.34
N HIS A 1059 61.99 37.60 28.15
CA HIS A 1059 62.54 36.76 27.05
C HIS A 1059 61.53 36.03 26.17
N ARG A 1060 61.68 35.88 24.85
CA ARG A 1060 62.49 36.42 23.71
C ARG A 1060 62.29 35.32 22.65
N GLY A 1061 62.00 35.64 21.39
CA GLY A 1061 61.88 34.61 20.36
C GLY A 1061 61.25 35.06 19.05
N SER A 1062 61.90 36.01 18.39
CA SER A 1062 61.63 36.43 17.01
C SER A 1062 62.26 35.45 16.02
N TYR A 1063 61.54 35.01 14.98
CA TYR A 1063 62.16 34.65 13.71
C TYR A 1063 61.32 35.15 12.53
N ARG A 1064 62.00 35.84 11.62
CA ARG A 1064 61.52 36.50 10.41
C ARG A 1064 62.31 35.89 9.24
N GLY A 1065 61.67 35.71 8.09
CA GLY A 1065 62.29 35.43 6.79
C GLY A 1065 61.46 34.42 5.99
N GLY A 1066 61.13 34.57 4.71
CA GLY A 1066 61.48 35.57 3.70
C GLY A 1066 61.40 34.94 2.30
N ARG A 1067 60.55 35.50 1.43
CA ARG A 1067 60.62 35.63 -0.06
C ARG A 1067 60.99 34.45 -0.99
N ARG A 1068 60.14 34.25 -2.02
CA ARG A 1068 60.36 34.26 -3.52
C ARG A 1068 59.06 33.73 -4.18
N GLY A 1069 58.51 34.15 -5.32
CA GLY A 1069 58.84 35.08 -6.42
C GLY A 1069 58.42 34.48 -7.79
N GLY A 1070 57.63 35.20 -8.62
CA GLY A 1070 57.38 34.97 -10.08
C GLY A 1070 55.88 34.94 -10.47
N ARG A 1071 55.22 35.93 -11.10
CA ARG A 1071 55.25 36.58 -12.46
C ARG A 1071 54.89 35.62 -13.63
N THR A 1072 53.61 35.59 -14.12
CA THR A 1072 52.95 36.30 -15.29
C THR A 1072 53.31 35.73 -16.69
N PRO A 1073 52.60 36.01 -17.83
CA PRO A 1073 51.34 36.76 -18.13
C PRO A 1073 50.40 36.10 -19.20
N GLY A 1074 49.28 36.75 -19.61
CA GLY A 1074 48.81 36.72 -21.01
C GLY A 1074 47.29 36.67 -21.29
N ARG A 1075 46.72 37.78 -21.80
CA ARG A 1075 45.39 38.00 -22.45
C ARG A 1075 45.34 37.41 -23.90
N PRO A 1076 44.29 37.52 -24.78
CA PRO A 1076 43.14 38.45 -24.80
C PRO A 1076 41.75 37.96 -25.35
N ASN A 1077 40.76 38.85 -25.23
CA ASN A 1077 39.51 38.96 -26.02
C ASN A 1077 39.73 38.93 -27.54
N PRO A 1078 38.64 38.67 -28.30
CA PRO A 1078 38.31 39.59 -29.40
C PRO A 1078 36.82 39.99 -29.45
N SER A 1079 36.62 41.27 -29.73
CA SER A 1079 35.43 41.86 -30.34
C SER A 1079 35.51 41.77 -31.86
N THR A 1080 34.40 41.58 -32.59
CA THR A 1080 33.88 42.47 -33.67
C THR A 1080 32.87 41.81 -34.62
N ARG A 1081 31.84 42.60 -34.99
CA ARG A 1081 31.06 42.64 -36.27
C ARG A 1081 30.18 41.42 -36.63
N GLY A 1082 28.96 41.55 -37.15
CA GLY A 1082 28.17 42.70 -37.62
C GLY A 1082 26.90 42.24 -38.35
N SER A 1083 26.03 43.20 -38.71
CA SER A 1083 24.92 43.15 -39.71
C SER A 1083 23.75 42.18 -39.48
N ARG A 1084 22.50 42.38 -39.94
CA ARG A 1084 21.60 43.48 -40.36
C ARG A 1084 20.32 42.73 -40.84
N GLN A 1085 19.17 43.42 -40.91
CA GLN A 1085 17.82 42.95 -41.36
C GLN A 1085 17.02 42.21 -40.26
N GLY A 1086 15.78 42.53 -39.92
CA GLY A 1086 14.73 43.29 -40.61
C GLY A 1086 13.57 42.34 -40.94
N GLY A 1087 12.38 42.53 -40.36
CA GLY A 1087 11.18 41.80 -40.77
C GLY A 1087 10.10 41.65 -39.69
N MET A 1088 9.09 42.53 -39.74
CA MET A 1088 7.78 42.35 -39.13
C MET A 1088 6.93 41.31 -39.90
N ALA A 1089 5.92 40.81 -39.19
CA ALA A 1089 4.57 40.43 -39.66
C ALA A 1089 4.24 38.93 -39.85
N ARG A 1090 3.31 38.48 -38.98
CA ARG A 1090 2.09 37.69 -39.22
C ARG A 1090 2.13 36.62 -40.32
N TRP A 1091 2.09 35.35 -39.89
CA TRP A 1091 0.88 34.53 -39.92
C TRP A 1091 0.96 33.47 -38.82
#